data_AF-A0A2G3PQV0-F1
#
_entry.id   AF-A0A2G3PQV0-F1
#
_cell.length_a   1.000
_cell.length_b   1.000
_cell.length_c   1.000
_cell.angle_alpha   90.00
_cell.angle_beta   90.00
_cell.angle_gamma   90.00
#
_symmetry.space_group_name_H-M   'P 1'
#
loop_
_entity.id
_entity.type
_entity.pdbx_description
1 polymer ?
#
loop_
_entity_poly.entity_id
_entity_poly.type
_entity_poly.pdbx_seq_one_letter_code
_entity_poly.pdbx_strand_id
1 'polypeptide(L)'
;MGFVIGFAPWILFWVLVGNAGFLTAVLVAFALTIAGQVFQRWRGEPFRSLEVGTIVVFVLLVIAALTLDDNVLERWLQPLSNLGLFLIALGGVLLGRPFVREYAEDSVDAKTATTDGFRYITNAMTWMWVAAFGAMTLLSIVPPLVDGDATIKDDGDALSIICYWVAPFTLLGIAGVVSSVFPNWFETRSVEVSDRDAGAETIVDQPSPAPDTTDGLAITAPSSSRHDESFGVQLTGAEPGVRVEIDASGTDLFGRRWRAQAALTSSADGTVDVARDVPIEGDWSVADPDAPLWAMRPDISDSTAPDLFVPPVGPWHVTIEATSTGRSARRTVSRFPSEVGVDVRELQIGGRAALLATPGGTAPDAGWPAVACFGGSEGGVDSQRATIATLASNGFAALAYSWVDESTAHAEAPLAHIPLERFADAVATLTSLPGIDSARITAMGISRGAEGLLAAATVTQLPVSGLVLISPSSVSWQAIGPDGEIPDTPTWTSGGQAVPWAPLPTGSLMPQLIRNAWRVHRDIAHGRPSLLKLHDAYAAGLDELGPVTSSPARLRSEVIDVPLLCISGTDDHLWPSERMADELLAARNHPLDQHVRLENAGHLIRLGMFPGTAQWSTGIDFGGTAAGQGQGQRAATTAVLGFLSGVFV
;
A
#
# COMPACT_ATOMS: atom_id res chain seq x y z
N MET A 1 -23.02 -17.45 -14.93
CA MET A 1 -23.76 -18.15 -16.01
C MET A 1 -24.58 -17.22 -16.93
N GLY A 2 -24.91 -15.97 -16.55
CA GLY A 2 -25.72 -15.06 -17.39
C GLY A 2 -25.11 -14.64 -18.73
N PHE A 3 -23.77 -14.55 -18.80
CA PHE A 3 -23.03 -14.14 -19.99
C PHE A 3 -23.28 -15.02 -21.23
N VAL A 4 -23.37 -16.34 -21.06
CA VAL A 4 -23.57 -17.30 -22.18
C VAL A 4 -24.95 -17.15 -22.81
N ILE A 5 -25.95 -16.73 -22.04
CA ILE A 5 -27.32 -16.53 -22.51
C ILE A 5 -27.39 -15.38 -23.52
N GLY A 6 -26.62 -14.30 -23.30
CA GLY A 6 -26.53 -13.16 -24.22
C GLY A 6 -25.96 -13.52 -25.60
N PHE A 7 -25.15 -14.57 -25.70
CA PHE A 7 -24.58 -15.05 -26.97
C PHE A 7 -25.42 -16.12 -27.67
N ALA A 8 -26.52 -16.61 -27.08
CA ALA A 8 -27.30 -17.69 -27.67
C ALA A 8 -27.79 -17.41 -29.11
N PRO A 9 -28.28 -16.21 -29.47
CA PRO A 9 -28.63 -15.89 -30.85
C PRO A 9 -27.45 -15.92 -31.82
N TRP A 10 -26.26 -15.48 -31.37
CA TRP A 10 -25.04 -15.50 -32.17
C TRP A 10 -24.52 -16.92 -32.40
N ILE A 11 -24.53 -17.76 -31.37
CA ILE A 11 -24.16 -19.17 -31.46
C ILE A 11 -25.08 -19.89 -32.45
N LEU A 12 -26.39 -19.66 -32.35
CA LEU A 12 -27.35 -20.25 -33.28
C LEU A 12 -27.14 -19.76 -34.72
N PHE A 13 -26.91 -18.45 -34.89
CA PHE A 13 -26.59 -17.86 -36.19
C PHE A 13 -25.36 -18.52 -36.82
N TRP A 14 -24.25 -18.62 -36.08
CA TRP A 14 -23.01 -19.21 -36.59
C TRP A 14 -23.14 -20.70 -36.95
N VAL A 15 -23.95 -21.46 -36.21
CA VAL A 15 -24.24 -22.86 -36.57
C VAL A 15 -25.06 -22.93 -37.86
N LEU A 16 -26.04 -22.04 -38.04
CA LEU A 16 -26.94 -22.09 -39.19
C LEU A 16 -26.33 -21.49 -40.46
N VAL A 17 -25.49 -20.47 -40.35
CA VAL A 17 -25.00 -19.72 -41.51
C VAL A 17 -24.11 -20.57 -42.44
N GLY A 18 -23.40 -21.55 -41.89
CA GLY A 18 -22.61 -22.52 -42.66
C GLY A 18 -23.41 -23.72 -43.18
N ASN A 19 -24.66 -23.92 -42.72
CA ASN A 19 -25.41 -25.17 -42.93
C ASN A 19 -26.83 -24.98 -43.51
N ALA A 20 -27.32 -23.75 -43.59
CA ALA A 20 -28.67 -23.41 -44.05
C ALA A 20 -28.64 -22.17 -44.95
N GLY A 21 -29.77 -21.85 -45.59
CA GLY A 21 -29.91 -20.60 -46.34
C GLY A 21 -29.75 -19.38 -45.44
N PHE A 22 -29.06 -18.35 -45.94
CA PHE A 22 -28.73 -17.13 -45.18
C PHE A 22 -29.93 -16.47 -44.53
N LEU A 23 -30.99 -16.27 -45.31
CA LEU A 23 -32.23 -15.68 -44.80
C LEU A 23 -32.82 -16.52 -43.65
N THR A 24 -32.79 -17.85 -43.76
CA THR A 24 -33.26 -18.75 -42.70
C THR A 24 -32.39 -18.63 -41.45
N ALA A 25 -31.06 -18.66 -41.60
CA ALA A 25 -30.13 -18.55 -40.49
C ALA A 25 -30.33 -17.24 -39.70
N VAL A 26 -30.42 -16.11 -40.42
CA VAL A 26 -30.60 -14.80 -39.83
C VAL A 26 -32.00 -14.65 -39.20
N LEU A 27 -33.08 -15.09 -39.87
CA LEU A 27 -34.44 -14.98 -39.32
C LEU A 27 -34.63 -15.82 -38.06
N VAL A 28 -34.06 -17.02 -38.01
CA VAL A 28 -34.14 -17.90 -36.83
C VAL A 28 -33.38 -17.28 -35.65
N ALA A 29 -32.18 -16.75 -35.88
CA ALA A 29 -31.41 -16.07 -34.84
C ALA A 29 -32.08 -14.76 -34.39
N PHE A 30 -32.67 -14.01 -35.31
CA PHE A 30 -33.44 -12.81 -34.98
C PHE A 30 -34.69 -13.14 -34.16
N ALA A 31 -35.44 -14.17 -34.54
CA ALA A 31 -36.60 -14.64 -33.77
C ALA A 31 -36.20 -15.06 -32.34
N LEU A 32 -35.07 -15.76 -32.19
CA LEU A 32 -34.54 -16.10 -30.87
C LEU A 32 -34.15 -14.86 -30.05
N THR A 33 -33.55 -13.85 -30.70
CA THR A 33 -33.21 -12.56 -30.07
C THR A 33 -34.47 -11.88 -29.51
N ILE A 34 -35.53 -11.77 -30.32
CA ILE A 34 -36.79 -11.15 -29.90
C ILE A 34 -37.48 -11.96 -28.80
N ALA A 35 -37.52 -13.29 -28.93
CA ALA A 35 -38.09 -14.16 -27.91
C ALA A 35 -37.37 -14.02 -26.57
N GLY A 36 -36.03 -13.98 -26.58
CA GLY A 36 -35.22 -13.73 -25.40
C GLY A 36 -35.54 -12.38 -24.74
N GLN A 37 -35.67 -11.32 -25.53
CA GLN A 37 -36.05 -9.99 -25.02
C GLN A 37 -37.43 -9.96 -24.39
N VAL A 38 -38.44 -10.54 -25.05
CA VAL A 38 -39.81 -10.62 -24.51
C VAL A 38 -39.81 -11.36 -23.18
N PHE A 39 -39.07 -12.47 -23.10
CA PHE A 39 -38.97 -13.27 -21.89
C PHE A 39 -38.30 -12.54 -20.73
N GLN A 40 -37.19 -11.83 -20.98
CA GLN A 40 -36.51 -11.02 -19.97
C GLN A 40 -37.38 -9.84 -19.50
N ARG A 41 -38.11 -9.17 -20.41
CA ARG A 41 -39.07 -8.12 -20.04
C ARG A 41 -40.20 -8.65 -19.17
N TRP A 42 -40.69 -9.86 -19.46
CA TRP A 42 -41.69 -10.51 -18.62
C TRP A 42 -41.17 -10.80 -17.21
N ARG A 43 -39.87 -11.08 -17.07
CA ARG A 43 -39.18 -11.23 -15.77
C ARG A 43 -38.81 -9.92 -15.08
N GLY A 44 -39.10 -8.77 -15.71
CA GLY A 44 -38.77 -7.45 -15.16
C GLY A 44 -37.28 -7.08 -15.24
N GLU A 45 -36.49 -7.78 -16.05
CA GLU A 45 -35.06 -7.48 -16.19
C GLU A 45 -34.82 -6.23 -17.08
N PRO A 46 -33.81 -5.38 -16.78
CA PRO A 46 -33.51 -4.18 -17.55
C PRO A 46 -32.90 -4.49 -18.93
N PHE A 47 -32.99 -3.55 -19.88
CA PHE A 47 -32.34 -3.67 -21.18
C PHE A 47 -30.81 -3.64 -21.04
N ARG A 48 -30.14 -4.65 -21.59
CA ARG A 48 -28.67 -4.74 -21.62
C ARG A 48 -28.13 -4.29 -22.98
N SER A 49 -26.94 -3.70 -22.98
CA SER A 49 -26.26 -3.16 -24.15
C SER A 49 -26.01 -4.22 -25.24
N LEU A 50 -25.54 -5.40 -24.86
CA LEU A 50 -25.30 -6.52 -25.78
C LEU A 50 -26.57 -6.92 -26.52
N GLU A 51 -27.70 -6.97 -25.82
CA GLU A 51 -28.99 -7.38 -26.36
C GLU A 51 -29.57 -6.36 -27.35
N VAL A 52 -29.58 -5.08 -26.96
CA VAL A 52 -30.04 -3.99 -27.83
C VAL A 52 -29.17 -3.93 -29.09
N GLY A 53 -27.85 -4.03 -28.91
CA GLY A 53 -26.89 -4.10 -30.02
C GLY A 53 -27.14 -5.29 -30.93
N THR A 54 -27.41 -6.47 -30.34
CA THR A 54 -27.70 -7.70 -31.08
C THR A 54 -28.95 -7.57 -31.94
N ILE A 55 -30.03 -6.96 -31.41
CA ILE A 55 -31.24 -6.67 -32.21
C ILE A 55 -30.90 -5.80 -33.41
N VAL A 56 -30.15 -4.71 -33.22
CA VAL A 56 -29.76 -3.79 -34.29
C VAL A 56 -28.96 -4.52 -35.37
N VAL A 57 -27.96 -5.31 -34.98
CA VAL A 57 -27.15 -6.06 -35.95
C VAL A 57 -27.99 -7.09 -36.69
N PHE A 58 -28.83 -7.88 -36.01
CA PHE A 58 -29.67 -8.85 -36.71
C PHE A 58 -30.70 -8.20 -37.63
N VAL A 59 -31.25 -7.03 -37.29
CA VAL A 59 -32.07 -6.25 -38.24
C VAL A 59 -31.28 -5.88 -39.50
N LEU A 60 -30.05 -5.39 -39.34
CA LEU A 60 -29.17 -5.07 -40.48
C LEU A 60 -28.83 -6.32 -41.31
N LEU A 61 -28.58 -7.45 -40.66
CA LEU A 61 -28.32 -8.73 -41.34
C LEU A 61 -29.57 -9.26 -42.06
N VAL A 62 -30.79 -9.06 -41.53
CA VAL A 62 -32.04 -9.41 -42.22
C VAL A 62 -32.19 -8.55 -43.47
N ILE A 63 -31.95 -7.25 -43.37
CA ILE A 63 -32.00 -6.34 -44.52
C ILE A 63 -30.98 -6.78 -45.57
N ALA A 64 -29.74 -7.06 -45.16
CA ALA A 64 -28.69 -7.56 -46.07
C ALA A 64 -29.11 -8.87 -46.75
N ALA A 65 -29.64 -9.85 -45.99
CA ALA A 65 -30.09 -11.13 -46.53
C ALA A 65 -31.29 -11.03 -47.48
N LEU A 66 -32.06 -9.94 -47.42
CA LEU A 66 -33.19 -9.68 -48.32
C LEU A 66 -32.82 -8.84 -49.55
N THR A 67 -31.68 -8.13 -49.52
CA THR A 67 -31.34 -7.10 -50.51
C THR A 67 -30.07 -7.39 -51.31
N LEU A 68 -29.18 -8.24 -50.79
CA LEU A 68 -27.91 -8.60 -51.42
C LEU A 68 -27.97 -9.99 -52.04
N ASP A 69 -27.18 -10.18 -53.10
CA ASP A 69 -27.03 -11.48 -53.76
C ASP A 69 -26.29 -12.49 -52.87
N ASP A 70 -26.60 -13.78 -53.03
CA ASP A 70 -26.01 -14.87 -52.24
C ASP A 70 -24.48 -14.89 -52.30
N ASN A 71 -23.86 -14.56 -53.45
CA ASN A 71 -22.40 -14.47 -53.59
C ASN A 71 -21.79 -13.38 -52.70
N VAL A 72 -22.49 -12.27 -52.51
CA VAL A 72 -22.04 -11.17 -51.63
C VAL A 72 -22.18 -11.60 -50.17
N LEU A 73 -23.29 -12.27 -49.82
CA LEU A 73 -23.53 -12.79 -48.49
C LEU A 73 -22.51 -13.88 -48.11
N GLU A 74 -22.22 -14.79 -49.03
CA GLU A 74 -21.22 -15.87 -48.87
C GLU A 74 -19.83 -15.34 -48.54
N ARG A 75 -19.50 -14.15 -49.03
CA ARG A 75 -18.18 -13.52 -48.86
C ARG A 75 -18.11 -12.62 -47.62
N TRP A 76 -19.17 -11.88 -47.32
CA TRP A 76 -19.14 -10.77 -46.36
C TRP A 76 -19.95 -10.99 -45.08
N LEU A 77 -20.80 -12.01 -44.99
CA LEU A 77 -21.69 -12.14 -43.84
C LEU A 77 -20.95 -12.45 -42.53
N GLN A 78 -19.88 -13.26 -42.59
CA GLN A 78 -19.03 -13.54 -41.43
C GLN A 78 -18.27 -12.26 -40.96
N PRO A 79 -17.58 -11.51 -41.84
CA PRO A 79 -17.03 -10.18 -41.51
C PRO A 79 -18.04 -9.22 -40.88
N LEU A 80 -19.22 -9.08 -41.48
CA LEU A 80 -20.23 -8.13 -41.02
C LEU A 80 -20.81 -8.52 -39.65
N SER A 81 -21.00 -9.81 -39.40
CA SER A 81 -21.46 -10.30 -38.10
C SER A 81 -20.42 -10.10 -36.99
N ASN A 82 -19.14 -10.42 -37.26
CA ASN A 82 -18.03 -10.17 -36.33
C ASN A 82 -17.85 -8.67 -36.06
N LEU A 83 -17.92 -7.84 -37.11
CA LEU A 83 -17.86 -6.39 -36.99
C LEU A 83 -19.01 -5.87 -36.12
N GLY A 84 -20.21 -6.43 -36.29
CA GLY A 84 -21.36 -6.12 -35.44
C GLY A 84 -21.06 -6.34 -33.95
N LEU A 85 -20.57 -7.53 -33.57
CA LEU A 85 -20.17 -7.83 -32.19
C LEU A 85 -19.07 -6.91 -31.67
N PHE A 86 -18.06 -6.63 -32.50
CA PHE A 86 -16.98 -5.71 -32.16
C PHE A 86 -17.53 -4.30 -31.86
N LEU A 87 -18.41 -3.78 -32.71
CA LEU A 87 -19.02 -2.45 -32.53
C LEU A 87 -19.95 -2.40 -31.32
N ILE A 88 -20.68 -3.47 -31.02
CA ILE A 88 -21.50 -3.56 -29.80
C ILE A 88 -20.61 -3.49 -28.55
N ALA A 89 -19.57 -4.32 -28.49
CA ALA A 89 -18.66 -4.35 -27.34
C ALA A 89 -17.90 -3.03 -27.18
N LEU A 90 -17.36 -2.48 -28.27
CA LEU A 90 -16.64 -1.21 -28.26
C LEU A 90 -17.57 -0.04 -27.89
N GLY A 91 -18.77 0.00 -28.49
CA GLY A 91 -19.78 1.00 -28.17
C GLY A 91 -20.20 0.97 -26.72
N GLY A 92 -20.38 -0.22 -26.13
CA GLY A 92 -20.67 -0.38 -24.70
C GLY A 92 -19.59 0.26 -23.82
N VAL A 93 -18.31 0.00 -24.10
CA VAL A 93 -17.20 0.60 -23.34
C VAL A 93 -17.16 2.12 -23.52
N LEU A 94 -17.26 2.61 -24.77
CA LEU A 94 -17.20 4.05 -25.06
C LEU A 94 -18.38 4.84 -24.46
N LEU A 95 -19.53 4.21 -24.29
CA LEU A 95 -20.71 4.78 -23.63
C LEU A 95 -20.71 4.58 -22.10
N GLY A 96 -19.64 4.03 -21.52
CA GLY A 96 -19.52 3.78 -20.08
C GLY A 96 -20.38 2.63 -19.56
N ARG A 97 -20.93 1.79 -20.46
CA ARG A 97 -21.76 0.62 -20.16
C ARG A 97 -21.11 -0.67 -20.68
N PRO A 98 -20.01 -1.13 -20.08
CA PRO A 98 -19.36 -2.37 -20.48
C PRO A 98 -20.30 -3.56 -20.27
N PHE A 99 -20.58 -4.32 -21.33
CA PHE A 99 -21.62 -5.35 -21.28
C PHE A 99 -21.31 -6.47 -20.26
N VAL A 100 -20.04 -6.80 -20.01
CA VAL A 100 -19.67 -7.79 -18.98
C VAL A 100 -20.17 -7.34 -17.60
N ARG A 101 -20.12 -6.03 -17.31
CA ARG A 101 -20.59 -5.48 -16.04
C ARG A 101 -22.10 -5.69 -15.86
N GLU A 102 -22.88 -5.40 -16.89
CA GLU A 102 -24.35 -5.58 -16.87
C GLU A 102 -24.79 -7.04 -16.68
N TYR A 103 -23.93 -8.02 -16.96
CA TYR A 103 -24.19 -9.44 -16.65
C TYR A 103 -23.56 -9.89 -15.32
N ALA A 104 -22.49 -9.26 -14.88
CA ALA A 104 -21.79 -9.60 -13.64
C ALA A 104 -22.47 -8.99 -12.40
N GLU A 105 -23.15 -7.85 -12.53
CA GLU A 105 -23.89 -7.21 -11.43
C GLU A 105 -24.95 -8.14 -10.83
N ASP A 106 -25.61 -8.95 -11.66
CA ASP A 106 -26.60 -9.95 -11.20
C ASP A 106 -25.99 -11.10 -10.38
N SER A 107 -24.66 -11.25 -10.40
CA SER A 107 -23.95 -12.35 -9.74
C SER A 107 -23.27 -11.97 -8.43
N VAL A 108 -23.33 -10.70 -8.04
CA VAL A 108 -22.73 -10.16 -6.82
C VAL A 108 -23.76 -9.36 -6.03
N ASP A 109 -23.50 -9.11 -4.75
CA ASP A 109 -24.35 -8.26 -3.93
C ASP A 109 -24.20 -6.77 -4.28
N ALA A 110 -25.15 -5.95 -3.83
CA ALA A 110 -25.19 -4.53 -4.15
C ALA A 110 -23.95 -3.74 -3.66
N LYS A 111 -23.30 -4.17 -2.57
CA LYS A 111 -22.08 -3.53 -2.05
C LYS A 111 -20.90 -3.84 -2.95
N THR A 112 -20.75 -5.09 -3.39
CA THR A 112 -19.67 -5.49 -4.31
C THR A 112 -19.82 -4.83 -5.68
N ALA A 113 -21.05 -4.74 -6.20
CA ALA A 113 -21.35 -4.13 -7.50
C ALA A 113 -20.93 -2.65 -7.60
N THR A 114 -20.90 -1.91 -6.47
CA THR A 114 -20.52 -0.49 -6.45
C THR A 114 -19.03 -0.26 -6.30
N THR A 115 -18.23 -1.28 -5.99
CA THR A 115 -16.76 -1.15 -5.81
C THR A 115 -16.04 -0.82 -7.12
N ASP A 116 -14.98 -0.01 -7.04
CA ASP A 116 -14.18 0.33 -8.21
C ASP A 116 -13.36 -0.84 -8.74
N GLY A 117 -12.93 -1.77 -7.87
CA GLY A 117 -12.32 -3.03 -8.26
C GLY A 117 -13.21 -3.87 -9.17
N PHE A 118 -14.49 -4.05 -8.80
CA PHE A 118 -15.47 -4.75 -9.64
C PHE A 118 -15.67 -4.04 -10.99
N ARG A 119 -15.77 -2.71 -10.99
CA ARG A 119 -15.87 -1.90 -12.21
C ARG A 119 -14.65 -2.06 -13.11
N TYR A 120 -13.45 -2.10 -12.55
CA TYR A 120 -12.21 -2.30 -13.29
C TYR A 120 -12.16 -3.70 -13.91
N ILE A 121 -12.41 -4.77 -13.14
CA ILE A 121 -12.36 -6.16 -13.63
C ILE A 121 -13.33 -6.34 -14.80
N THR A 122 -14.57 -5.91 -14.62
CA THR A 122 -15.61 -6.03 -15.65
C THR A 122 -15.28 -5.20 -16.89
N ASN A 123 -14.64 -4.04 -16.73
CA ASN A 123 -14.17 -3.23 -17.85
C ASN A 123 -12.98 -3.88 -18.59
N ALA A 124 -12.01 -4.42 -17.86
CA ALA A 124 -10.87 -5.14 -18.43
C ALA A 124 -11.32 -6.40 -19.20
N MET A 125 -12.26 -7.16 -18.64
CA MET A 125 -12.89 -8.29 -19.33
C MET A 125 -13.62 -7.83 -20.60
N THR A 126 -14.30 -6.69 -20.57
CA THR A 126 -14.97 -6.15 -21.75
C THR A 126 -13.96 -5.76 -22.83
N TRP A 127 -12.84 -5.12 -22.46
CA TRP A 127 -11.75 -4.82 -23.40
C TRP A 127 -11.11 -6.08 -24.01
N MET A 128 -11.00 -7.17 -23.24
CA MET A 128 -10.59 -8.47 -23.79
C MET A 128 -11.58 -8.96 -24.85
N TRP A 129 -12.89 -8.83 -24.62
CA TRP A 129 -13.92 -9.17 -25.62
C TRP A 129 -13.87 -8.25 -26.84
N VAL A 130 -13.62 -6.95 -26.66
CA VAL A 130 -13.38 -6.01 -27.77
C VAL A 130 -12.18 -6.46 -28.61
N ALA A 131 -11.08 -6.85 -27.98
CA ALA A 131 -9.89 -7.36 -28.67
C ALA A 131 -10.18 -8.67 -29.41
N ALA A 132 -10.90 -9.61 -28.78
CA ALA A 132 -11.29 -10.88 -29.40
C ALA A 132 -12.17 -10.64 -30.64
N PHE A 133 -13.25 -9.85 -30.52
CA PHE A 133 -14.12 -9.55 -31.66
C PHE A 133 -13.42 -8.73 -32.76
N GLY A 134 -12.52 -7.82 -32.38
CA GLY A 134 -11.68 -7.09 -33.33
C GLY A 134 -10.78 -8.03 -34.13
N ALA A 135 -10.09 -8.96 -33.45
CA ALA A 135 -9.27 -9.97 -34.11
C ALA A 135 -10.10 -10.92 -34.99
N MET A 136 -11.27 -11.37 -34.52
CA MET A 136 -12.21 -12.17 -35.32
C MET A 136 -12.63 -11.42 -36.59
N THR A 137 -12.94 -10.13 -36.47
CA THR A 137 -13.31 -9.26 -37.60
C THR A 137 -12.18 -9.19 -38.62
N LEU A 138 -10.97 -8.85 -38.17
CA LEU A 138 -9.78 -8.76 -39.03
C LEU A 138 -9.49 -10.09 -39.73
N LEU A 139 -9.54 -11.21 -39.02
CA LEU A 139 -9.33 -12.55 -39.59
C LEU A 139 -10.38 -12.86 -40.66
N SER A 140 -11.66 -12.63 -40.37
CA SER A 140 -12.73 -12.90 -41.33
C SER A 140 -12.70 -12.00 -42.57
N ILE A 141 -12.08 -10.82 -42.50
CA ILE A 141 -11.89 -9.90 -43.64
C ILE A 141 -10.74 -10.34 -44.57
N VAL A 142 -9.82 -11.21 -44.13
CA VAL A 142 -8.68 -11.63 -44.94
C VAL A 142 -9.09 -12.41 -46.20
N PRO A 143 -9.88 -13.51 -46.13
CA PRO A 143 -10.29 -14.27 -47.32
C PRO A 143 -10.94 -13.39 -48.39
N PRO A 144 -11.96 -12.55 -48.09
CA PRO A 144 -12.60 -11.75 -49.10
C PRO A 144 -11.74 -10.61 -49.63
N LEU A 145 -10.55 -10.33 -49.08
CA LEU A 145 -9.61 -9.36 -49.67
C LEU A 145 -8.51 -10.03 -50.49
N VAL A 146 -8.12 -11.25 -50.13
CA VAL A 146 -7.03 -12.00 -50.75
C VAL A 146 -7.53 -12.84 -51.91
N ASP A 147 -8.71 -13.43 -51.78
CA ASP A 147 -9.36 -14.25 -52.78
C ASP A 147 -10.78 -13.73 -53.07
N GLY A 148 -11.03 -13.41 -54.34
CA GLY A 148 -12.31 -12.87 -54.79
C GLY A 148 -13.44 -13.90 -54.74
N ASP A 149 -13.09 -15.17 -54.80
CA ASP A 149 -14.01 -16.30 -54.86
C ASP A 149 -14.17 -16.99 -53.51
N ALA A 150 -13.45 -16.55 -52.47
CA ALA A 150 -13.55 -17.11 -51.12
C ALA A 150 -14.97 -16.98 -50.55
N THR A 151 -15.51 -18.11 -50.11
CA THR A 151 -16.83 -18.21 -49.47
C THR A 151 -16.73 -18.84 -48.09
N ILE A 152 -17.69 -18.53 -47.22
CA ILE A 152 -17.81 -19.21 -45.92
C ILE A 152 -18.13 -20.71 -46.03
N LYS A 153 -18.51 -21.19 -47.22
CA LYS A 153 -18.88 -22.59 -47.52
C LYS A 153 -17.72 -23.38 -48.13
N ASP A 154 -16.57 -22.75 -48.37
CA ASP A 154 -15.43 -23.42 -48.97
C ASP A 154 -14.85 -24.47 -48.02
N ASP A 155 -14.92 -25.74 -48.42
CA ASP A 155 -14.42 -26.89 -47.69
C ASP A 155 -13.03 -27.35 -48.18
N GLY A 156 -12.56 -26.81 -49.31
CA GLY A 156 -11.26 -27.11 -49.92
C GLY A 156 -10.18 -26.04 -49.75
N ASP A 157 -10.54 -24.81 -49.32
CA ASP A 157 -9.58 -23.72 -49.12
C ASP A 157 -9.19 -23.56 -47.65
N ALA A 158 -7.93 -23.84 -47.35
CA ALA A 158 -7.38 -23.73 -46.01
C ALA A 158 -7.44 -22.28 -45.47
N LEU A 159 -7.31 -21.26 -46.34
CA LEU A 159 -7.37 -19.87 -45.90
C LEU A 159 -8.77 -19.51 -45.40
N SER A 160 -9.81 -19.82 -46.20
CA SER A 160 -11.21 -19.60 -45.84
C SER A 160 -11.62 -20.38 -44.58
N ILE A 161 -11.23 -21.65 -44.46
CA ILE A 161 -11.53 -22.47 -43.26
C ILE A 161 -10.88 -21.85 -42.00
N ILE A 162 -9.60 -21.46 -42.09
CA ILE A 162 -8.87 -20.92 -40.93
C ILE A 162 -9.44 -19.56 -40.53
N CYS A 163 -9.64 -18.66 -41.48
CA CYS A 163 -9.98 -17.27 -41.23
C CYS A 163 -11.47 -17.03 -40.94
N TYR A 164 -12.39 -17.82 -41.49
CA TYR A 164 -13.82 -17.71 -41.18
C TYR A 164 -14.22 -18.52 -39.95
N TRP A 165 -13.59 -19.67 -39.74
CA TRP A 165 -14.03 -20.64 -38.73
C TRP A 165 -12.96 -20.88 -37.65
N VAL A 166 -11.85 -21.54 -37.97
CA VAL A 166 -10.94 -22.08 -36.93
C VAL A 166 -10.41 -20.99 -36.01
N ALA A 167 -9.79 -19.94 -36.55
CA ALA A 167 -9.16 -18.90 -35.75
C ALA A 167 -10.18 -18.03 -34.99
N PRO A 168 -11.26 -17.51 -35.61
CA PRO A 168 -12.27 -16.75 -34.88
C PRO A 168 -12.94 -17.51 -33.73
N PHE A 169 -13.36 -18.77 -33.95
CA PHE A 169 -14.01 -19.56 -32.90
C PHE A 169 -13.02 -20.04 -31.82
N THR A 170 -11.74 -20.23 -32.15
CA THR A 170 -10.70 -20.46 -31.15
C THR A 170 -10.52 -19.24 -30.25
N LEU A 171 -10.46 -18.03 -30.80
CA LEU A 171 -10.39 -16.78 -30.02
C LEU A 171 -11.62 -16.60 -29.12
N LEU A 172 -12.81 -16.85 -29.65
CA LEU A 172 -14.07 -16.82 -28.91
C LEU A 172 -14.05 -17.84 -27.74
N GLY A 173 -13.60 -19.06 -28.00
CA GLY A 173 -13.47 -20.12 -27.01
C GLY A 173 -12.48 -19.76 -25.90
N ILE A 174 -11.30 -19.23 -26.26
CA ILE A 174 -10.29 -18.76 -25.30
C ILE A 174 -10.87 -17.63 -24.44
N ALA A 175 -11.49 -16.62 -25.05
CA ALA A 175 -12.10 -15.50 -24.31
C ALA A 175 -13.22 -15.97 -23.36
N GLY A 176 -14.01 -16.95 -23.78
CA GLY A 176 -15.03 -17.60 -22.96
C GLY A 176 -14.45 -18.35 -21.76
N VAL A 177 -13.42 -19.17 -21.98
CA VAL A 177 -12.73 -19.92 -20.92
C VAL A 177 -12.07 -18.96 -19.93
N VAL A 178 -11.32 -17.97 -20.41
CA VAL A 178 -10.71 -16.95 -19.55
C VAL A 178 -11.79 -16.23 -18.72
N SER A 179 -12.91 -15.84 -19.34
CA SER A 179 -14.01 -15.18 -18.62
C SER A 179 -14.66 -16.04 -17.54
N SER A 180 -14.64 -17.37 -17.69
CA SER A 180 -15.19 -18.31 -16.71
C SER A 180 -14.23 -18.64 -15.57
N VAL A 181 -12.92 -18.61 -15.82
CA VAL A 181 -11.89 -19.03 -14.86
C VAL A 181 -11.33 -17.86 -14.09
N PHE A 182 -11.19 -16.70 -14.73
CA PHE A 182 -10.48 -15.54 -14.18
C PHE A 182 -11.06 -15.03 -12.85
N PRO A 183 -12.39 -14.90 -12.65
CA PRO A 183 -12.94 -14.43 -11.37
C PRO A 183 -12.59 -15.35 -10.20
N ASN A 184 -12.90 -16.65 -10.33
CA ASN A 184 -12.63 -17.63 -9.28
C ASN A 184 -11.12 -17.80 -9.01
N TRP A 185 -10.30 -17.78 -10.07
CA TRP A 185 -8.85 -17.83 -9.94
C TRP A 185 -8.31 -16.62 -9.19
N PHE A 186 -8.78 -15.42 -9.52
CA PHE A 186 -8.37 -14.18 -8.87
C PHE A 186 -8.80 -14.14 -7.40
N GLU A 187 -10.04 -14.54 -7.10
CA GLU A 187 -10.56 -14.63 -5.74
C GLU A 187 -9.73 -15.60 -4.90
N THR A 188 -9.50 -16.83 -5.38
CA THR A 188 -8.68 -17.83 -4.69
C THR A 188 -7.27 -17.31 -4.42
N ARG A 189 -6.64 -16.66 -5.40
CA ARG A 189 -5.28 -16.10 -5.26
C ARG A 189 -5.22 -14.88 -4.36
N SER A 190 -6.28 -14.09 -4.29
CA SER A 190 -6.35 -12.91 -3.42
C SER A 190 -6.51 -13.34 -1.96
N VAL A 191 -7.31 -14.38 -1.69
CA VAL A 191 -7.45 -14.98 -0.35
C VAL A 191 -6.13 -15.58 0.14
N GLU A 192 -5.37 -16.27 -0.73
CA GLU A 192 -4.03 -16.76 -0.40
C GLU A 192 -3.05 -15.64 0.00
N VAL A 193 -3.27 -14.41 -0.48
CA VAL A 193 -2.45 -13.24 -0.12
C VAL A 193 -2.89 -12.67 1.24
N SER A 194 -4.20 -12.62 1.53
CA SER A 194 -4.73 -12.08 2.79
C SER A 194 -4.53 -13.00 4.00
N ASP A 195 -4.59 -14.31 3.81
CA ASP A 195 -4.46 -15.30 4.91
C ASP A 195 -3.04 -15.40 5.50
N ARG A 196 -2.08 -14.62 4.98
CA ARG A 196 -0.67 -14.63 5.43
C ARG A 196 -0.46 -13.96 6.80
N ASP A 197 -1.41 -13.15 7.28
CA ASP A 197 -1.15 -12.19 8.37
C ASP A 197 -1.85 -12.49 9.71
N ALA A 198 -2.42 -13.69 9.87
CA ALA A 198 -3.22 -14.03 11.05
C ALA A 198 -2.45 -14.90 12.06
N GLY A 199 -1.47 -14.32 12.75
CA GLY A 199 -0.83 -14.95 13.91
C GLY A 199 -0.39 -13.91 14.93
N ALA A 200 -1.04 -13.87 16.10
CA ALA A 200 -0.57 -13.04 17.20
C ALA A 200 0.79 -13.56 17.69
N GLU A 201 1.84 -12.78 17.44
CA GLU A 201 3.19 -13.12 17.88
C GLU A 201 3.30 -12.99 19.39
N THR A 202 3.94 -13.97 20.03
CA THR A 202 4.09 -13.99 21.49
C THR A 202 5.34 -13.21 21.87
N ILE A 203 5.22 -12.22 22.76
CA ILE A 203 6.37 -11.53 23.34
C ILE A 203 7.22 -12.55 24.10
N VAL A 204 8.53 -12.54 23.87
CA VAL A 204 9.47 -13.46 24.53
C VAL A 204 10.44 -12.73 25.45
N ASP A 205 10.90 -13.45 26.46
CA ASP A 205 12.01 -12.99 27.31
C ASP A 205 13.29 -12.85 26.46
N GLN A 206 13.95 -11.71 26.61
CA GLN A 206 15.15 -11.42 25.86
C GLN A 206 16.36 -12.20 26.42
N PRO A 207 17.24 -12.72 25.56
CA PRO A 207 18.44 -13.42 26.01
C PRO A 207 19.39 -12.44 26.74
N SER A 208 20.14 -12.97 27.69
CA SER A 208 21.22 -12.21 28.32
C SER A 208 22.29 -11.81 27.30
N PRO A 209 22.95 -10.65 27.46
CA PRO A 209 23.96 -10.18 26.52
C PRO A 209 25.12 -11.18 26.43
N ALA A 210 25.54 -11.49 25.20
CA ALA A 210 26.68 -12.38 24.98
C ALA A 210 27.96 -11.75 25.58
N PRO A 211 28.84 -12.55 26.22
CA PRO A 211 30.05 -12.01 26.83
C PRO A 211 31.03 -11.53 25.77
N ASP A 212 31.70 -10.41 26.06
CA ASP A 212 32.74 -9.87 25.19
C ASP A 212 33.96 -10.79 25.15
N THR A 213 34.57 -10.91 23.97
CA THR A 213 35.78 -11.71 23.76
C THR A 213 36.78 -10.96 22.89
N THR A 214 38.06 -11.26 23.06
CA THR A 214 39.14 -10.71 22.25
C THR A 214 40.21 -11.78 22.05
N ASP A 215 40.61 -11.97 20.80
CA ASP A 215 41.71 -12.82 20.38
C ASP A 215 42.44 -12.16 19.21
N GLY A 216 43.40 -11.28 19.52
CA GLY A 216 44.19 -10.55 18.53
C GLY A 216 43.47 -9.39 17.82
N LEU A 217 42.13 -9.30 17.88
CA LEU A 217 41.33 -8.13 17.48
C LEU A 217 40.68 -7.50 18.71
N ALA A 218 40.41 -6.20 18.65
CA ALA A 218 39.63 -5.48 19.65
C ALA A 218 38.56 -4.60 19.00
N ILE A 219 37.33 -4.68 19.53
CA ILE A 219 36.19 -3.83 19.12
C ILE A 219 36.03 -2.70 20.12
N THR A 220 36.05 -1.46 19.64
CA THR A 220 35.67 -0.27 20.39
C THR A 220 34.26 0.13 19.99
N ALA A 221 33.33 -0.03 20.93
CA ALA A 221 31.94 0.39 20.86
C ALA A 221 31.45 0.67 22.30
N PRO A 222 30.45 1.56 22.51
CA PRO A 222 29.92 1.81 23.84
C PRO A 222 29.39 0.52 24.48
N SER A 223 29.47 0.38 25.80
CA SER A 223 28.85 -0.78 26.50
C SER A 223 27.32 -0.69 26.50
N SER A 224 26.82 0.53 26.46
CA SER A 224 25.40 0.86 26.41
C SER A 224 25.19 2.16 25.64
N SER A 225 24.07 2.27 24.94
CA SER A 225 23.64 3.50 24.26
C SER A 225 22.12 3.59 24.29
N ARG A 226 21.53 4.73 23.94
CA ARG A 226 20.10 4.83 23.65
C ARG A 226 19.79 4.47 22.21
N HIS A 227 18.52 4.18 21.92
CA HIS A 227 18.06 3.94 20.54
C HIS A 227 18.30 5.15 19.62
N ASP A 228 18.28 6.36 20.17
CA ASP A 228 18.50 7.62 19.46
C ASP A 228 19.97 8.11 19.48
N GLU A 229 20.91 7.32 19.99
CA GLU A 229 22.35 7.64 19.92
C GLU A 229 23.03 6.94 18.74
N SER A 230 24.16 7.48 18.28
CA SER A 230 24.97 6.84 17.24
C SER A 230 25.60 5.56 17.76
N PHE A 231 25.62 4.54 16.92
CA PHE A 231 26.11 3.22 17.30
C PHE A 231 27.64 3.16 17.33
N GLY A 232 28.29 3.41 16.18
CA GLY A 232 29.74 3.57 16.06
C GLY A 232 30.55 2.31 16.40
N VAL A 233 31.24 1.74 15.41
CA VAL A 233 32.09 0.55 15.61
C VAL A 233 33.46 0.79 15.01
N GLN A 234 34.50 0.64 15.84
CA GLN A 234 35.89 0.65 15.41
C GLN A 234 36.58 -0.66 15.80
N LEU A 235 37.41 -1.19 14.91
CA LEU A 235 38.22 -2.37 15.12
C LEU A 235 39.70 -2.00 15.07
N THR A 236 40.48 -2.62 15.94
CA THR A 236 41.93 -2.46 15.99
C THR A 236 42.59 -3.84 16.12
N GLY A 237 43.88 -3.91 15.75
CA GLY A 237 44.65 -5.15 15.83
C GLY A 237 44.51 -6.06 14.61
N ALA A 238 43.92 -5.59 13.51
CA ALA A 238 43.97 -6.31 12.25
C ALA A 238 45.36 -6.23 11.61
N GLU A 239 45.71 -7.18 10.75
CA GLU A 239 46.90 -7.03 9.90
C GLU A 239 46.64 -5.96 8.84
N PRO A 240 47.61 -5.08 8.50
CA PRO A 240 47.39 -4.00 7.54
C PRO A 240 46.98 -4.48 6.14
N GLY A 241 45.97 -3.85 5.55
CA GLY A 241 45.50 -4.16 4.19
C GLY A 241 44.77 -5.50 4.05
N VAL A 242 44.35 -6.09 5.16
CA VAL A 242 43.70 -7.41 5.20
C VAL A 242 42.18 -7.26 5.40
N ARG A 243 41.45 -8.24 4.90
CA ARG A 243 40.00 -8.34 5.07
C ARG A 243 39.63 -8.54 6.54
N VAL A 244 38.63 -7.79 6.99
CA VAL A 244 38.00 -7.92 8.30
C VAL A 244 36.50 -8.12 8.07
N GLU A 245 35.96 -9.23 8.54
CA GLU A 245 34.53 -9.52 8.46
C GLU A 245 33.85 -9.08 9.75
N ILE A 246 32.75 -8.34 9.63
CA ILE A 246 31.91 -7.85 10.72
C ILE A 246 30.55 -8.50 10.60
N ASP A 247 30.08 -9.04 11.72
CA ASP A 247 28.75 -9.56 11.93
C ASP A 247 28.06 -8.74 13.01
N ALA A 248 26.91 -8.14 12.70
CA ALA A 248 26.07 -7.48 13.68
C ALA A 248 24.77 -8.27 13.79
N SER A 249 24.37 -8.64 15.01
CA SER A 249 23.08 -9.30 15.22
C SER A 249 22.39 -8.90 16.51
N GLY A 250 21.08 -9.04 16.53
CA GLY A 250 20.23 -8.82 17.69
C GLY A 250 18.89 -9.52 17.53
N THR A 251 18.08 -9.47 18.57
CA THR A 251 16.76 -10.11 18.59
C THR A 251 15.68 -9.06 18.81
N ASP A 252 14.54 -9.22 18.15
CA ASP A 252 13.40 -8.35 18.35
C ASP A 252 12.50 -8.81 19.52
N LEU A 253 11.40 -8.08 19.76
CA LEU A 253 10.44 -8.35 20.84
C LEU A 253 9.89 -9.79 20.83
N PHE A 254 9.83 -10.42 19.66
CA PHE A 254 9.21 -11.73 19.44
C PHE A 254 10.24 -12.86 19.33
N GLY A 255 11.52 -12.57 19.57
CA GLY A 255 12.56 -13.60 19.56
C GLY A 255 13.17 -13.85 18.19
N ARG A 256 12.79 -13.07 17.17
CA ARG A 256 13.28 -13.26 15.80
C ARG A 256 14.66 -12.61 15.69
N ARG A 257 15.60 -13.31 15.07
CA ARG A 257 16.98 -12.85 14.93
C ARG A 257 17.08 -11.93 13.72
N TRP A 258 17.79 -10.81 13.90
CA TRP A 258 18.14 -9.85 12.86
C TRP A 258 19.66 -9.77 12.75
N ARG A 259 20.18 -9.72 11.52
CA ARG A 259 21.61 -9.79 11.24
C ARG A 259 22.02 -8.95 10.04
N ALA A 260 23.19 -8.29 10.14
CA ALA A 260 23.88 -7.65 9.04
C ALA A 260 25.33 -8.13 8.99
N GLN A 261 25.87 -8.33 7.80
CA GLN A 261 27.26 -8.73 7.59
C GLN A 261 27.95 -7.80 6.60
N ALA A 262 29.21 -7.47 6.84
CA ALA A 262 30.05 -6.85 5.81
C ALA A 262 31.52 -7.16 5.99
N ALA A 263 32.26 -7.01 4.89
CA ALA A 263 33.70 -7.15 4.87
C ALA A 263 34.37 -5.83 4.50
N LEU A 264 35.32 -5.39 5.33
CA LEU A 264 36.08 -4.16 5.14
C LEU A 264 37.57 -4.50 4.98
N THR A 265 38.34 -3.56 4.45
CA THR A 265 39.81 -3.65 4.42
C THR A 265 40.38 -2.85 5.58
N SER A 266 41.23 -3.45 6.39
CA SER A 266 41.99 -2.72 7.41
C SER A 266 42.96 -1.72 6.77
N SER A 267 43.10 -0.56 7.40
CA SER A 267 44.04 0.46 6.96
C SER A 267 45.49 0.09 7.33
N ALA A 268 46.45 0.96 6.98
CA ALA A 268 47.88 0.69 7.15
C ALA A 268 48.32 0.51 8.62
N ASP A 269 47.53 1.01 9.58
CA ASP A 269 47.77 0.85 11.01
C ASP A 269 46.98 -0.33 11.63
N GLY A 270 46.30 -1.13 10.80
CA GLY A 270 45.52 -2.28 11.27
C GLY A 270 44.15 -1.91 11.87
N THR A 271 43.61 -0.75 11.51
CA THR A 271 42.28 -0.30 11.98
C THR A 271 41.20 -0.38 10.91
N VAL A 272 39.97 -0.59 11.35
CA VAL A 272 38.73 -0.42 10.55
C VAL A 272 37.79 0.45 11.35
N ASP A 273 37.20 1.46 10.72
CA ASP A 273 36.21 2.35 11.33
C ASP A 273 34.96 2.38 10.45
N VAL A 274 33.85 1.82 10.94
CA VAL A 274 32.60 1.70 10.16
C VAL A 274 32.01 3.07 9.79
N ALA A 275 32.32 4.12 10.55
CA ALA A 275 31.86 5.48 10.24
C ALA A 275 32.63 6.12 9.07
N ARG A 276 33.81 5.58 8.72
CA ARG A 276 34.72 6.16 7.73
C ARG A 276 34.94 5.25 6.52
N ASP A 277 35.04 3.95 6.77
CA ASP A 277 35.48 2.96 5.80
C ASP A 277 34.28 2.31 5.11
N VAL A 278 34.30 2.27 3.77
CA VAL A 278 33.26 1.65 2.97
C VAL A 278 33.54 0.14 2.84
N PRO A 279 32.54 -0.74 3.05
CA PRO A 279 32.74 -2.16 2.82
C PRO A 279 33.05 -2.52 1.38
N ILE A 280 33.82 -3.59 1.22
CA ILE A 280 34.13 -4.21 -0.07
C ILE A 280 32.91 -5.01 -0.55
N GLU A 281 32.22 -5.67 0.37
CA GLU A 281 30.97 -6.40 0.14
C GLU A 281 30.20 -6.57 1.46
N GLY A 282 28.90 -6.85 1.37
CA GLY A 282 28.04 -7.05 2.53
C GLY A 282 26.63 -6.53 2.35
N ASP A 283 25.91 -6.42 3.46
CA ASP A 283 24.54 -5.91 3.54
C ASP A 283 24.46 -4.37 3.45
N TRP A 284 25.59 -3.66 3.55
CA TRP A 284 25.71 -2.23 3.30
C TRP A 284 26.92 -1.87 2.44
N SER A 285 26.86 -0.69 1.81
CA SER A 285 27.82 -0.25 0.79
C SER A 285 28.22 1.24 0.93
N VAL A 286 27.92 1.83 2.08
CA VAL A 286 28.26 3.23 2.44
C VAL A 286 28.97 3.27 3.78
N ALA A 287 29.82 4.28 4.01
CA ALA A 287 30.40 4.52 5.32
C ALA A 287 29.38 5.26 6.20
N ASP A 288 28.93 4.62 7.27
CA ASP A 288 27.88 5.14 8.15
C ASP A 288 27.98 4.44 9.51
N PRO A 289 28.11 5.18 10.64
CA PRO A 289 28.27 4.58 11.96
C PRO A 289 27.10 3.70 12.40
N ASP A 290 25.91 3.91 11.83
CA ASP A 290 24.68 3.21 12.16
C ASP A 290 24.39 2.05 11.19
N ALA A 291 25.24 1.84 10.16
CA ALA A 291 25.09 0.76 9.17
C ALA A 291 24.94 -0.65 9.75
N PRO A 292 25.69 -1.04 10.81
CA PRO A 292 25.50 -2.34 11.44
C PRO A 292 24.08 -2.58 11.97
N LEU A 293 23.29 -1.51 12.21
CA LEU A 293 21.93 -1.58 12.71
C LEU A 293 20.90 -1.51 11.58
N TRP A 294 20.95 -0.46 10.75
CA TRP A 294 19.91 -0.27 9.73
C TRP A 294 19.99 -1.31 8.61
N ALA A 295 21.17 -1.91 8.37
CA ALA A 295 21.34 -2.95 7.37
C ALA A 295 20.87 -4.33 7.83
N MET A 296 20.50 -4.50 9.11
CA MET A 296 20.07 -5.79 9.62
C MET A 296 18.84 -6.29 8.87
N ARG A 297 18.88 -7.57 8.48
CA ARG A 297 17.80 -8.32 7.85
C ARG A 297 17.32 -9.40 8.80
N PRO A 298 16.03 -9.76 8.77
CA PRO A 298 15.57 -10.90 9.55
C PRO A 298 16.20 -12.19 9.01
N ASP A 299 16.56 -13.10 9.92
CA ASP A 299 17.03 -14.44 9.57
C ASP A 299 15.84 -15.33 9.23
N ILE A 300 15.69 -15.69 7.95
CA ILE A 300 14.51 -16.40 7.40
C ILE A 300 14.77 -17.91 7.35
N SER A 301 15.71 -18.44 8.15
CA SER A 301 16.15 -19.84 8.02
C SER A 301 15.04 -20.86 8.26
N ASP A 302 14.03 -20.54 9.09
CA ASP A 302 12.96 -21.46 9.48
C ASP A 302 11.57 -20.80 9.73
N SER A 303 11.37 -19.53 9.38
CA SER A 303 10.09 -18.81 9.59
C SER A 303 9.67 -17.95 8.39
N THR A 304 8.41 -17.52 8.37
CA THR A 304 7.98 -16.42 7.48
C THR A 304 8.80 -15.17 7.79
N ALA A 305 9.13 -14.39 6.75
CA ALA A 305 9.83 -13.13 6.93
C ALA A 305 8.94 -12.19 7.78
N PRO A 306 9.48 -11.60 8.86
CA PRO A 306 8.72 -10.69 9.71
C PRO A 306 8.36 -9.41 8.96
N ASP A 307 7.26 -8.80 9.39
CA ASP A 307 6.74 -7.57 8.83
C ASP A 307 7.59 -6.35 9.19
N LEU A 308 7.97 -6.27 10.47
CA LEU A 308 8.68 -5.13 11.02
C LEU A 308 9.58 -5.55 12.19
N PHE A 309 10.73 -4.87 12.32
CA PHE A 309 11.52 -4.94 13.55
C PHE A 309 10.81 -4.18 14.68
N VAL A 310 10.42 -4.89 15.73
CA VAL A 310 9.88 -4.31 16.97
C VAL A 310 10.93 -4.42 18.07
N PRO A 311 11.48 -3.31 18.60
CA PRO A 311 12.49 -3.40 19.65
C PRO A 311 11.90 -4.05 20.92
N PRO A 312 12.70 -4.79 21.71
CA PRO A 312 12.28 -5.27 23.01
C PRO A 312 11.82 -4.14 23.95
N VAL A 313 10.99 -4.47 24.94
CA VAL A 313 10.58 -3.52 26.00
C VAL A 313 11.78 -3.09 26.86
N GLY A 314 12.67 -4.06 27.15
CA GLY A 314 13.95 -3.82 27.81
C GLY A 314 15.06 -3.40 26.85
N PRO A 315 16.34 -3.50 27.24
CA PRO A 315 17.43 -3.20 26.34
C PRO A 315 17.45 -4.15 25.12
N TRP A 316 17.64 -3.58 23.94
CA TRP A 316 18.00 -4.33 22.74
C TRP A 316 19.49 -4.65 22.76
N HIS A 317 19.84 -5.93 22.91
CA HIS A 317 21.22 -6.39 22.91
C HIS A 317 21.73 -6.61 21.49
N VAL A 318 22.64 -5.76 21.03
CA VAL A 318 23.30 -5.87 19.72
C VAL A 318 24.69 -6.45 19.90
N THR A 319 24.94 -7.63 19.34
CA THR A 319 26.23 -8.31 19.36
C THR A 319 26.97 -8.03 18.06
N ILE A 320 28.19 -7.50 18.18
CA ILE A 320 29.14 -7.35 17.07
C ILE A 320 30.21 -8.42 17.20
N GLU A 321 30.38 -9.24 16.17
CA GLU A 321 31.49 -10.18 16.03
C GLU A 321 32.38 -9.72 14.87
N ALA A 322 33.69 -9.74 15.06
CA ALA A 322 34.65 -9.40 14.02
C ALA A 322 35.69 -10.50 13.88
N THR A 323 36.06 -10.86 12.65
CA THR A 323 37.11 -11.85 12.38
C THR A 323 38.08 -11.38 11.29
N SER A 324 39.36 -11.72 11.43
CA SER A 324 40.42 -11.43 10.45
C SER A 324 41.60 -12.37 10.66
N THR A 325 41.96 -13.18 9.66
CA THR A 325 43.16 -14.06 9.64
C THR A 325 43.44 -14.78 10.97
N GLY A 326 42.46 -15.54 11.47
CA GLY A 326 42.60 -16.30 12.72
C GLY A 326 42.52 -15.46 14.01
N ARG A 327 42.31 -14.14 13.90
CA ARG A 327 41.99 -13.23 15.01
C ARG A 327 40.48 -13.01 15.06
N SER A 328 39.93 -12.82 16.25
CA SER A 328 38.51 -12.57 16.45
C SER A 328 38.23 -11.64 17.64
N ALA A 329 37.07 -11.00 17.64
CA ALA A 329 36.56 -10.27 18.79
C ALA A 329 35.04 -10.28 18.79
N ARG A 330 34.44 -10.17 19.98
CA ARG A 330 33.01 -9.99 20.19
C ARG A 330 32.78 -8.84 21.17
N ARG A 331 31.79 -8.00 20.88
CA ARG A 331 31.31 -6.95 21.76
C ARG A 331 29.79 -6.88 21.73
N THR A 332 29.16 -6.90 22.90
CA THR A 332 27.69 -6.71 23.00
C THR A 332 27.38 -5.32 23.54
N VAL A 333 26.59 -4.55 22.79
CA VAL A 333 26.08 -3.23 23.17
C VAL A 333 24.64 -3.37 23.62
N SER A 334 24.33 -2.92 24.84
CA SER A 334 22.94 -2.86 25.33
C SER A 334 22.31 -1.53 24.97
N ARG A 335 21.37 -1.53 24.03
CA ARG A 335 20.70 -0.31 23.56
C ARG A 335 19.38 -0.11 24.30
N PHE A 336 19.19 1.02 24.95
CA PHE A 336 18.02 1.30 25.80
C PHE A 336 17.00 2.19 25.08
N PRO A 337 15.69 2.00 25.33
CA PRO A 337 14.65 2.86 24.76
C PRO A 337 14.69 4.29 25.30
N SER A 338 15.21 4.49 26.53
CA SER A 338 15.28 5.79 27.18
C SER A 338 16.55 5.98 28.01
N GLU A 339 16.81 7.23 28.35
CA GLU A 339 17.79 7.66 29.34
C GLU A 339 17.44 7.12 30.74
N VAL A 340 18.47 6.93 31.58
CA VAL A 340 18.27 6.53 32.97
C VAL A 340 17.46 7.60 33.71
N GLY A 341 16.39 7.17 34.38
CA GLY A 341 15.53 8.04 35.17
C GLY A 341 14.31 8.58 34.44
N VAL A 342 14.16 8.35 33.13
CA VAL A 342 12.88 8.56 32.44
C VAL A 342 11.82 7.66 33.08
N ASP A 343 10.70 8.26 33.48
CA ASP A 343 9.55 7.55 34.04
C ASP A 343 8.46 7.44 32.97
N VAL A 344 7.91 6.23 32.79
CA VAL A 344 6.81 5.98 31.86
C VAL A 344 5.64 5.42 32.65
N ARG A 345 4.56 6.20 32.72
CA ARG A 345 3.36 5.85 33.49
C ARG A 345 2.13 5.70 32.60
N GLU A 346 1.31 4.72 32.94
CA GLU A 346 0.00 4.51 32.31
C GLU A 346 -1.02 5.54 32.80
N LEU A 347 -1.86 5.98 31.87
CA LEU A 347 -2.95 6.92 32.07
C LEU A 347 -4.18 6.45 31.30
N GLN A 348 -5.34 7.03 31.65
CA GLN A 348 -6.59 6.83 30.93
C GLN A 348 -7.18 8.20 30.57
N ILE A 349 -7.47 8.41 29.29
CA ILE A 349 -8.03 9.66 28.77
C ILE A 349 -9.29 9.33 27.99
N GLY A 350 -10.45 9.80 28.47
CA GLY A 350 -11.74 9.47 27.85
C GLY A 350 -12.03 7.96 27.79
N GLY A 351 -11.53 7.20 28.76
CA GLY A 351 -11.66 5.73 28.82
C GLY A 351 -10.73 4.96 27.87
N ARG A 352 -9.70 5.62 27.31
CA ARG A 352 -8.69 5.00 26.43
C ARG A 352 -7.30 5.08 27.03
N ALA A 353 -6.47 4.10 26.70
CA ALA A 353 -5.10 4.00 27.17
C ALA A 353 -4.24 5.18 26.69
N ALA A 354 -3.36 5.64 27.57
CA ALA A 354 -2.31 6.58 27.28
C ALA A 354 -1.04 6.22 28.08
N LEU A 355 0.13 6.57 27.55
CA LEU A 355 1.40 6.49 28.27
C LEU A 355 2.01 7.88 28.33
N LEU A 356 2.38 8.33 29.53
CA LEU A 356 3.16 9.54 29.69
C LEU A 356 4.60 9.18 30.05
N ALA A 357 5.53 9.57 29.20
CA ALA A 357 6.95 9.59 29.51
C ALA A 357 7.36 10.99 30.02
N THR A 358 8.03 11.06 31.17
CA THR A 358 8.60 12.32 31.68
C THR A 358 10.11 12.23 31.80
N PRO A 359 10.84 13.33 31.55
CA PRO A 359 12.29 13.38 31.77
C PRO A 359 12.65 13.02 33.22
N GLY A 360 13.83 12.44 33.41
CA GLY A 360 14.32 12.10 34.74
C GLY A 360 14.61 13.32 35.61
N GLY A 361 14.42 13.17 36.92
CA GLY A 361 14.66 14.22 37.91
C GLY A 361 13.42 15.05 38.24
N THR A 362 13.64 16.21 38.86
CA THR A 362 12.56 17.13 39.24
C THR A 362 12.21 18.04 38.07
N ALA A 363 10.91 18.23 37.80
CA ALA A 363 10.46 19.18 36.80
C ALA A 363 11.01 20.59 37.09
N PRO A 364 11.36 21.37 36.05
CA PRO A 364 11.61 22.80 36.22
C PRO A 364 10.42 23.50 36.87
N ASP A 365 10.64 24.68 37.46
CA ASP A 365 9.56 25.45 38.11
C ASP A 365 8.37 25.75 37.17
N ALA A 366 8.66 25.96 35.88
CA ALA A 366 7.65 26.17 34.83
C ALA A 366 7.04 24.87 34.29
N GLY A 367 7.58 23.71 34.64
CA GLY A 367 7.27 22.41 34.05
C GLY A 367 8.13 22.05 32.84
N TRP A 368 8.00 20.80 32.39
CA TRP A 368 8.62 20.31 31.16
C TRP A 368 7.82 20.78 29.94
N PRO A 369 8.49 21.21 28.85
CA PRO A 369 7.81 21.31 27.55
C PRO A 369 7.28 19.93 27.15
N ALA A 370 6.17 19.87 26.43
CA ALA A 370 5.49 18.61 26.18
C ALA A 370 5.02 18.38 24.75
N VAL A 371 4.86 17.09 24.39
CA VAL A 371 4.44 16.63 23.07
C VAL A 371 3.31 15.60 23.20
N ALA A 372 2.15 15.86 22.59
CA ALA A 372 1.13 14.84 22.40
C ALA A 372 1.43 14.03 21.12
N CYS A 373 1.62 12.72 21.25
CA CYS A 373 2.07 11.83 20.17
C CYS A 373 0.95 10.87 19.75
N PHE A 374 0.65 10.85 18.45
CA PHE A 374 -0.40 10.04 17.84
C PHE A 374 0.20 9.11 16.76
N GLY A 375 0.08 7.80 16.96
CA GLY A 375 0.55 6.79 16.00
C GLY A 375 -0.28 6.72 14.72
N GLY A 376 0.14 5.85 13.79
CA GLY A 376 -0.54 5.57 12.53
C GLY A 376 -1.79 4.71 12.68
N SER A 377 -2.17 4.01 11.60
CA SER A 377 -3.36 3.15 11.55
C SER A 377 -3.33 1.99 12.54
N GLU A 378 -2.15 1.61 13.02
CA GLU A 378 -1.96 0.61 14.08
C GLU A 378 -2.65 1.05 15.39
N GLY A 379 -2.74 2.37 15.58
CA GLY A 379 -3.27 2.96 16.80
C GLY A 379 -2.48 2.53 18.04
N GLY A 380 -3.17 2.43 19.17
CA GLY A 380 -2.58 1.99 20.42
C GLY A 380 -1.53 2.94 21.01
N VAL A 381 -1.07 2.62 22.20
CA VAL A 381 0.02 3.36 22.87
C VAL A 381 1.41 2.81 22.53
N ASP A 382 1.51 1.52 22.22
CA ASP A 382 2.80 0.84 22.04
C ASP A 382 3.52 1.28 20.76
N SER A 383 2.77 1.62 19.70
CA SER A 383 3.32 2.18 18.45
C SER A 383 4.11 3.49 18.68
N GLN A 384 3.85 4.20 19.78
CA GLN A 384 4.51 5.45 20.15
C GLN A 384 5.46 5.33 21.35
N ARG A 385 5.61 4.15 21.96
CA ARG A 385 6.42 3.95 23.15
C ARG A 385 7.88 4.39 22.95
N ALA A 386 8.50 4.00 21.83
CA ALA A 386 9.86 4.42 21.48
C ALA A 386 9.97 5.92 21.23
N THR A 387 8.95 6.53 20.61
CA THR A 387 8.88 7.98 20.35
C THR A 387 8.85 8.76 21.67
N ILE A 388 7.94 8.43 22.59
CA ILE A 388 7.83 9.16 23.86
C ILE A 388 9.07 8.97 24.75
N ALA A 389 9.69 7.78 24.69
CA ALA A 389 10.92 7.49 25.40
C ALA A 389 12.10 8.33 24.86
N THR A 390 12.20 8.46 23.53
CA THR A 390 13.19 9.32 22.86
C THR A 390 12.99 10.79 23.25
N LEU A 391 11.76 11.29 23.20
CA LEU A 391 11.43 12.68 23.54
C LEU A 391 11.72 13.01 25.02
N ALA A 392 11.33 12.12 25.95
CA ALA A 392 11.63 12.27 27.38
C ALA A 392 13.12 12.24 27.68
N SER A 393 13.88 11.41 26.96
CA SER A 393 15.34 11.36 27.07
C SER A 393 16.03 12.65 26.60
N ASN A 394 15.31 13.47 25.82
CA ASN A 394 15.78 14.75 25.29
C ASN A 394 15.05 15.95 25.91
N GLY A 395 14.44 15.77 27.08
CA GLY A 395 13.93 16.87 27.92
C GLY A 395 12.48 17.28 27.70
N PHE A 396 11.71 16.52 26.91
CA PHE A 396 10.30 16.79 26.65
C PHE A 396 9.40 15.73 27.31
N ALA A 397 8.42 16.15 28.11
CA ALA A 397 7.38 15.22 28.51
C ALA A 397 6.56 14.80 27.27
N ALA A 398 6.25 13.52 27.11
CA ALA A 398 5.64 13.02 25.90
C ALA A 398 4.50 12.04 26.20
N LEU A 399 3.33 12.29 25.61
CA LEU A 399 2.11 11.53 25.82
C LEU A 399 1.79 10.70 24.57
N ALA A 400 1.91 9.38 24.63
CA ALA A 400 1.35 8.48 23.62
C ALA A 400 -0.12 8.25 23.95
N TYR A 401 -1.01 8.46 22.98
CA TYR A 401 -2.45 8.30 23.18
C TYR A 401 -3.07 7.37 22.15
N SER A 402 -3.85 6.39 22.64
CA SER A 402 -4.65 5.51 21.81
C SER A 402 -5.91 6.23 21.32
N TRP A 403 -5.85 6.76 20.10
CA TRP A 403 -6.95 7.49 19.47
C TRP A 403 -7.95 6.57 18.74
N VAL A 404 -7.57 5.31 18.52
CA VAL A 404 -8.46 4.24 18.01
C VAL A 404 -9.16 3.53 19.17
N ASP A 405 -10.23 2.80 18.87
CA ASP A 405 -10.82 1.92 19.86
C ASP A 405 -10.08 0.58 19.83
N GLU A 406 -9.28 0.27 20.85
CA GLU A 406 -8.62 -1.03 20.96
C GLU A 406 -9.67 -2.13 21.19
N SER A 407 -9.84 -3.03 20.22
CA SER A 407 -10.66 -4.23 20.40
C SER A 407 -9.87 -5.25 21.21
N THR A 408 -10.46 -5.78 22.29
CA THR A 408 -9.87 -6.84 23.11
C THR A 408 -9.91 -8.22 22.43
N ALA A 409 -10.29 -8.28 21.15
CA ALA A 409 -10.68 -9.51 20.47
C ALA A 409 -9.97 -9.68 19.12
N HIS A 410 -8.64 -9.60 19.05
CA HIS A 410 -7.77 -10.04 17.93
C HIS A 410 -8.15 -9.59 16.50
N ALA A 411 -9.16 -8.74 16.33
CA ALA A 411 -9.63 -8.18 15.08
C ALA A 411 -9.30 -6.69 15.12
N GLU A 412 -8.58 -6.23 14.10
CA GLU A 412 -8.27 -4.82 13.90
C GLU A 412 -9.57 -4.01 13.94
N ALA A 413 -9.63 -3.02 14.83
CA ALA A 413 -10.80 -2.16 14.89
C ALA A 413 -10.86 -1.30 13.62
N PRO A 414 -12.02 -1.21 12.95
CA PRO A 414 -12.13 -0.37 11.77
C PRO A 414 -11.83 1.09 12.11
N LEU A 415 -11.01 1.73 11.29
CA LEU A 415 -10.75 3.16 11.32
C LEU A 415 -11.92 3.91 10.68
N ALA A 416 -13.04 3.95 11.37
CA ALA A 416 -14.28 4.54 10.92
C ALA A 416 -14.97 5.36 12.02
N HIS A 417 -15.57 6.48 11.65
CA HIS A 417 -16.33 7.34 12.56
C HIS A 417 -15.59 7.81 13.82
N ILE A 418 -14.28 8.05 13.72
CA ILE A 418 -13.44 8.42 14.85
C ILE A 418 -13.63 9.90 15.18
N PRO A 419 -14.05 10.26 16.41
CA PRO A 419 -14.20 11.67 16.82
C PRO A 419 -12.85 12.40 16.89
N LEU A 420 -12.72 13.52 16.18
CA LEU A 420 -11.54 14.38 16.23
C LEU A 420 -11.32 15.00 17.62
N GLU A 421 -12.38 15.07 18.43
CA GLU A 421 -12.33 15.51 19.83
C GLU A 421 -11.37 14.65 20.67
N ARG A 422 -11.12 13.39 20.29
CA ARG A 422 -10.13 12.52 20.96
C ARG A 422 -8.72 13.13 20.97
N PHE A 423 -8.31 13.79 19.89
CA PHE A 423 -7.01 14.48 19.81
C PHE A 423 -7.00 15.73 20.71
N ALA A 424 -8.10 16.47 20.74
CA ALA A 424 -8.24 17.65 21.60
C ALA A 424 -8.23 17.27 23.09
N ASP A 425 -8.92 16.20 23.46
CA ASP A 425 -8.94 15.68 24.83
C ASP A 425 -7.55 15.24 25.31
N ALA A 426 -6.76 14.62 24.44
CA ALA A 426 -5.38 14.25 24.74
C ALA A 426 -4.50 15.48 25.00
N VAL A 427 -4.57 16.50 24.14
CA VAL A 427 -3.83 17.77 24.31
C VAL A 427 -4.29 18.50 25.57
N ALA A 428 -5.60 18.62 25.80
CA ALA A 428 -6.16 19.29 26.97
C ALA A 428 -5.77 18.57 28.28
N THR A 429 -5.79 17.24 28.26
CA THR A 429 -5.36 16.45 29.41
C THR A 429 -3.87 16.69 29.69
N LEU A 430 -3.01 16.59 28.68
CA LEU A 430 -1.57 16.85 28.81
C LEU A 430 -1.31 18.25 29.40
N THR A 431 -2.06 19.25 28.93
CA THR A 431 -1.98 20.64 29.41
C THR A 431 -2.30 20.79 30.90
N SER A 432 -3.18 19.93 31.43
CA SER A 432 -3.62 19.99 32.82
C SER A 432 -2.73 19.21 33.80
N LEU A 433 -1.77 18.42 33.30
CA LEU A 433 -0.96 17.54 34.14
C LEU A 433 0.07 18.34 34.97
N PRO A 434 0.27 17.97 36.25
CA PRO A 434 1.29 18.60 37.07
C PRO A 434 2.69 18.32 36.50
N GLY A 435 3.56 19.33 36.55
CA GLY A 435 4.91 19.26 36.01
C GLY A 435 5.02 19.48 34.50
N ILE A 436 3.91 19.75 33.80
CA ILE A 436 3.89 20.15 32.40
C ILE A 436 3.82 21.67 32.29
N ASP A 437 4.63 22.22 31.38
CA ASP A 437 4.56 23.63 31.00
C ASP A 437 3.43 23.83 29.98
N SER A 438 2.30 24.36 30.45
CA SER A 438 1.11 24.55 29.63
C SER A 438 1.27 25.58 28.51
N ALA A 439 2.32 26.40 28.54
CA ALA A 439 2.64 27.34 27.47
C ALA A 439 3.52 26.72 26.37
N ARG A 440 4.10 25.54 26.61
CA ARG A 440 5.05 24.88 25.70
C ARG A 440 4.60 23.46 25.36
N ILE A 441 3.48 23.37 24.64
CA ILE A 441 2.90 22.09 24.20
C ILE A 441 2.87 22.03 22.69
N THR A 442 3.32 20.93 22.13
CA THR A 442 3.24 20.61 20.70
C THR A 442 2.47 19.31 20.50
N ALA A 443 2.11 19.01 19.26
CA ALA A 443 1.52 17.72 18.91
C ALA A 443 2.23 17.12 17.70
N MET A 444 2.34 15.80 17.69
CA MET A 444 3.02 15.02 16.68
C MET A 444 2.12 13.88 16.22
N GLY A 445 1.93 13.73 14.91
CA GLY A 445 1.17 12.65 14.30
C GLY A 445 1.99 11.92 13.24
N ILE A 446 1.75 10.63 13.09
CA ILE A 446 2.35 9.80 12.04
C ILE A 446 1.24 9.22 11.16
N SER A 447 1.38 9.28 9.83
CA SER A 447 0.46 8.65 8.88
C SER A 447 -1.01 9.06 9.12
N ARG A 448 -1.92 8.11 9.36
CA ARG A 448 -3.32 8.38 9.74
C ARG A 448 -3.46 9.22 11.01
N GLY A 449 -2.52 9.11 11.96
CA GLY A 449 -2.46 10.02 13.10
C GLY A 449 -2.08 11.46 12.72
N ALA A 450 -1.25 11.65 11.68
CA ALA A 450 -0.95 12.98 11.14
C ALA A 450 -2.16 13.59 10.42
N GLU A 451 -2.88 12.78 9.63
CA GLU A 451 -4.15 13.18 9.00
C GLU A 451 -5.19 13.60 10.06
N GLY A 452 -5.40 12.78 11.08
CA GLY A 452 -6.34 13.04 12.17
C GLY A 452 -5.94 14.25 13.02
N LEU A 453 -4.65 14.40 13.36
CA LEU A 453 -4.14 15.56 14.09
C LEU A 453 -4.36 16.86 13.31
N LEU A 454 -4.05 16.86 12.02
CA LEU A 454 -4.25 18.03 11.16
C LEU A 454 -5.74 18.37 11.00
N ALA A 455 -6.60 17.35 10.82
CA ALA A 455 -8.04 17.51 10.77
C ALA A 455 -8.59 18.06 12.09
N ALA A 456 -8.12 17.55 13.24
CA ALA A 456 -8.48 18.07 14.55
C ALA A 456 -8.04 19.53 14.71
N ALA A 457 -6.80 19.87 14.35
CA ALA A 457 -6.32 21.26 14.39
C ALA A 457 -7.17 22.21 13.53
N THR A 458 -7.66 21.75 12.39
CA THR A 458 -8.54 22.52 11.49
C THR A 458 -9.92 22.78 12.11
N VAL A 459 -10.48 21.80 12.82
CA VAL A 459 -11.89 21.85 13.28
C VAL A 459 -12.03 22.33 14.72
N THR A 460 -11.10 21.95 15.60
CA THR A 460 -11.19 22.21 17.06
C THR A 460 -10.27 23.31 17.55
N GLN A 461 -9.33 23.78 16.72
CA GLN A 461 -8.29 24.78 17.08
C GLN A 461 -7.48 24.36 18.32
N LEU A 462 -6.64 23.34 18.15
CA LEU A 462 -5.83 22.77 19.25
C LEU A 462 -4.93 23.83 19.91
N PRO A 463 -4.88 23.90 21.26
CA PRO A 463 -4.04 24.87 21.98
C PRO A 463 -2.58 24.37 22.06
N VAL A 464 -1.90 24.35 20.91
CA VAL A 464 -0.50 23.93 20.79
C VAL A 464 0.35 25.06 20.20
N SER A 465 1.66 24.99 20.37
CA SER A 465 2.63 25.94 19.81
C SER A 465 3.15 25.51 18.44
N GLY A 466 2.93 24.27 18.02
CA GLY A 466 3.37 23.73 16.73
C GLY A 466 2.95 22.28 16.50
N LEU A 467 2.97 21.86 15.23
CA LEU A 467 2.63 20.50 14.81
C LEU A 467 3.78 19.83 14.07
N VAL A 468 4.05 18.57 14.39
CA VAL A 468 4.95 17.68 13.66
C VAL A 468 4.11 16.63 12.93
N LEU A 469 4.21 16.58 11.61
CA LEU A 469 3.43 15.68 10.76
C LEU A 469 4.38 14.78 9.97
N ILE A 470 4.47 13.52 10.36
CA ILE A 470 5.32 12.52 9.70
C ILE A 470 4.47 11.70 8.73
N SER A 471 4.95 11.60 7.49
CA SER A 471 4.26 10.99 6.36
C SER A 471 2.82 11.50 6.24
N PRO A 472 2.61 12.83 6.16
CA PRO A 472 1.30 13.46 6.30
C PRO A 472 0.37 13.18 5.12
N SER A 473 -0.92 13.48 5.32
CA SER A 473 -1.92 13.58 4.26
C SER A 473 -2.48 15.00 4.15
N SER A 474 -2.69 15.48 2.92
CA SER A 474 -3.39 16.74 2.61
C SER A 474 -4.90 16.57 2.46
N VAL A 475 -5.39 15.34 2.61
CA VAL A 475 -6.76 14.91 2.35
C VAL A 475 -7.25 14.05 3.51
N SER A 476 -8.51 14.21 3.88
CA SER A 476 -9.20 13.21 4.69
C SER A 476 -9.62 12.05 3.79
N TRP A 477 -9.00 10.89 3.95
CA TRP A 477 -9.33 9.71 3.13
C TRP A 477 -10.41 8.87 3.79
N GLN A 478 -11.09 8.07 2.96
CA GLN A 478 -12.12 7.12 3.40
C GLN A 478 -11.64 6.15 4.48
N ALA A 479 -12.61 5.62 5.22
CA ALA A 479 -12.40 4.68 6.32
C ALA A 479 -11.77 3.37 5.86
N ILE A 480 -11.01 2.75 6.77
CA ILE A 480 -10.35 1.46 6.56
C ILE A 480 -10.91 0.46 7.58
N GLY A 481 -11.26 -0.74 7.14
CA GLY A 481 -11.65 -1.88 7.95
C GLY A 481 -10.74 -3.09 7.75
N PRO A 482 -11.06 -4.23 8.39
CA PRO A 482 -10.23 -5.44 8.35
C PRO A 482 -9.99 -5.98 6.94
N ASP A 483 -10.98 -5.85 6.05
CA ASP A 483 -10.92 -6.31 4.66
C ASP A 483 -10.50 -5.20 3.69
N GLY A 484 -9.83 -4.16 4.20
CA GLY A 484 -9.51 -2.93 3.46
C GLY A 484 -10.61 -1.88 3.57
N GLU A 485 -10.78 -1.08 2.54
CA GLU A 485 -11.55 0.17 2.64
C GLU A 485 -13.06 -0.05 2.79
N ILE A 486 -13.70 0.83 3.55
CA ILE A 486 -15.12 0.78 3.80
C ILE A 486 -15.81 1.81 2.91
N PRO A 487 -16.59 1.38 1.89
CA PRO A 487 -17.29 2.30 1.00
C PRO A 487 -18.21 3.25 1.76
N ASP A 488 -18.34 4.47 1.25
CA ASP A 488 -19.28 5.49 1.73
C ASP A 488 -19.14 5.83 3.23
N THR A 489 -17.96 5.60 3.80
CA THR A 489 -17.73 5.72 5.25
C THR A 489 -16.60 6.70 5.57
N PRO A 490 -16.84 7.73 6.41
CA PRO A 490 -15.81 8.66 6.84
C PRO A 490 -14.87 8.04 7.87
N THR A 491 -13.58 8.34 7.78
CA THR A 491 -12.63 8.07 8.87
C THR A 491 -12.95 8.92 10.08
N TRP A 492 -13.16 10.22 9.89
CA TRP A 492 -13.28 11.19 10.98
C TRP A 492 -14.68 11.75 11.15
N THR A 493 -15.03 12.07 12.39
CA THR A 493 -16.22 12.84 12.74
C THR A 493 -15.86 14.04 13.61
N SER A 494 -16.69 15.08 13.57
CA SER A 494 -16.65 16.17 14.55
C SER A 494 -18.07 16.58 14.91
N GLY A 495 -18.34 16.74 16.21
CA GLY A 495 -19.69 16.98 16.72
C GLY A 495 -20.70 15.88 16.30
N GLY A 496 -20.21 14.66 16.09
CA GLY A 496 -21.00 13.53 15.58
C GLY A 496 -21.38 13.61 14.09
N GLN A 497 -20.89 14.61 13.36
CA GLN A 497 -21.08 14.74 11.91
C GLN A 497 -19.84 14.24 11.17
N ALA A 498 -20.04 13.70 9.96
CA ALA A 498 -18.93 13.27 9.10
C ALA A 498 -18.05 14.48 8.72
N VAL A 499 -16.74 14.33 8.90
CA VAL A 499 -15.78 15.20 8.23
C VAL A 499 -15.79 14.83 6.75
N PRO A 500 -15.82 15.79 5.81
CA PRO A 500 -15.76 15.47 4.39
C PRO A 500 -14.51 14.64 4.07
N TRP A 501 -14.67 13.62 3.23
CA TRP A 501 -13.64 12.64 2.93
C TRP A 501 -13.62 12.30 1.44
N ALA A 502 -12.51 11.76 0.97
CA ALA A 502 -12.32 11.32 -0.41
C ALA A 502 -12.23 9.80 -0.51
N PRO A 503 -12.90 9.18 -1.49
CA PRO A 503 -12.72 7.77 -1.78
C PRO A 503 -11.33 7.51 -2.34
N LEU A 504 -10.78 6.34 -2.07
CA LEU A 504 -9.59 5.86 -2.75
C LEU A 504 -10.01 5.10 -4.01
N PRO A 505 -9.48 5.45 -5.19
CA PRO A 505 -9.80 4.74 -6.43
C PRO A 505 -9.14 3.35 -6.46
N THR A 506 -9.68 2.37 -5.73
CA THR A 506 -9.13 1.00 -5.63
C THR A 506 -9.00 0.28 -6.96
N GLY A 507 -9.75 0.70 -7.98
CA GLY A 507 -9.60 0.22 -9.35
C GLY A 507 -8.17 0.39 -9.91
N SER A 508 -7.42 1.38 -9.42
CA SER A 508 -6.01 1.60 -9.78
C SER A 508 -5.05 0.50 -9.30
N LEU A 509 -5.41 -0.24 -8.24
CA LEU A 509 -4.60 -1.33 -7.67
C LEU A 509 -4.79 -2.65 -8.42
N MET A 510 -5.87 -2.80 -9.17
CA MET A 510 -6.21 -4.05 -9.85
C MET A 510 -5.11 -4.60 -10.79
N PRO A 511 -4.38 -3.80 -11.60
CA PRO A 511 -3.24 -4.29 -12.34
C PRO A 511 -2.15 -4.93 -11.45
N GLN A 512 -1.90 -4.34 -10.27
CA GLN A 512 -0.92 -4.87 -9.31
C GLN A 512 -1.44 -6.13 -8.65
N LEU A 513 -2.68 -6.15 -8.17
CA LEU A 513 -3.31 -7.33 -7.57
C LEU A 513 -3.27 -8.53 -8.53
N ILE A 514 -3.61 -8.33 -9.80
CA ILE A 514 -3.51 -9.37 -10.83
C ILE A 514 -2.06 -9.84 -10.93
N ARG A 515 -1.09 -8.93 -11.11
CA ARG A 515 0.34 -9.26 -11.22
C ARG A 515 0.86 -10.03 -10.01
N ASN A 516 0.45 -9.65 -8.80
CA ASN A 516 0.82 -10.32 -7.55
C ASN A 516 0.22 -11.73 -7.52
N ALA A 517 -1.07 -11.89 -7.81
CA ALA A 517 -1.74 -13.19 -7.91
C ALA A 517 -1.04 -14.17 -8.86
N TRP A 518 -0.47 -13.68 -9.98
CA TRP A 518 0.36 -14.51 -10.88
C TRP A 518 1.71 -14.94 -10.28
N ARG A 519 2.26 -14.17 -9.34
CA ARG A 519 3.58 -14.40 -8.71
C ARG A 519 3.49 -15.16 -7.38
N VAL A 520 2.31 -15.20 -6.73
CA VAL A 520 2.06 -15.81 -5.41
C VAL A 520 2.76 -17.16 -5.25
N HIS A 521 2.59 -18.11 -6.17
CA HIS A 521 3.20 -19.44 -6.04
C HIS A 521 4.74 -19.39 -5.98
N ARG A 522 5.36 -18.52 -6.78
CA ARG A 522 6.81 -18.33 -6.79
C ARG A 522 7.27 -17.61 -5.52
N ASP A 523 6.51 -16.64 -5.05
CA ASP A 523 6.84 -15.88 -3.83
C ASP A 523 6.73 -16.79 -2.59
N ILE A 524 5.71 -17.66 -2.53
CA ILE A 524 5.56 -18.73 -1.53
C ILE A 524 6.77 -19.67 -1.56
N ALA A 525 7.16 -20.16 -2.74
CA ALA A 525 8.30 -21.07 -2.89
C ALA A 525 9.64 -20.46 -2.43
N HIS A 526 9.73 -19.14 -2.35
CA HIS A 526 10.93 -18.42 -1.90
C HIS A 526 10.79 -17.74 -0.53
N GLY A 527 9.69 -18.00 0.21
CA GLY A 527 9.47 -17.39 1.52
C GLY A 527 9.35 -15.86 1.47
N ARG A 528 8.93 -15.29 0.34
CA ARG A 528 8.80 -13.83 0.14
C ARG A 528 7.34 -13.39 0.29
N PRO A 529 7.07 -12.26 0.98
CA PRO A 529 5.74 -11.69 1.01
C PRO A 529 5.39 -11.10 -0.37
N SER A 530 4.11 -11.18 -0.73
CA SER A 530 3.58 -10.58 -1.96
C SER A 530 2.93 -9.26 -1.58
N LEU A 531 3.72 -8.19 -1.62
CA LEU A 531 3.33 -6.89 -1.06
C LEU A 531 2.53 -6.04 -2.06
N LEU A 532 1.58 -5.29 -1.51
CA LEU A 532 0.77 -4.29 -2.21
C LEU A 532 1.37 -2.90 -2.00
N LYS A 533 1.46 -2.10 -3.07
CA LYS A 533 1.90 -0.70 -2.99
C LYS A 533 0.68 0.17 -3.18
N LEU A 534 0.29 0.92 -2.16
CA LEU A 534 -0.92 1.73 -2.20
C LEU A 534 -0.68 3.11 -2.83
N HIS A 535 0.59 3.51 -3.03
CA HIS A 535 0.96 4.84 -3.52
C HIS A 535 0.18 5.27 -4.76
N ASP A 536 0.13 4.42 -5.78
CA ASP A 536 -0.52 4.74 -7.06
C ASP A 536 -2.02 5.02 -6.90
N ALA A 537 -2.69 4.35 -5.95
CA ALA A 537 -4.10 4.59 -5.67
C ALA A 537 -4.33 5.93 -4.98
N TYR A 538 -3.52 6.25 -3.97
CA TYR A 538 -3.61 7.54 -3.30
C TYR A 538 -3.22 8.70 -4.23
N ALA A 539 -2.22 8.50 -5.09
CA ALA A 539 -1.84 9.46 -6.12
C ALA A 539 -2.97 9.70 -7.13
N ALA A 540 -3.61 8.63 -7.62
CA ALA A 540 -4.78 8.75 -8.50
C ALA A 540 -5.93 9.50 -7.81
N GLY A 541 -6.20 9.20 -6.54
CA GLY A 541 -7.21 9.91 -5.76
C GLY A 541 -6.90 11.40 -5.62
N LEU A 542 -5.64 11.77 -5.39
CA LEU A 542 -5.21 13.18 -5.33
C LEU A 542 -5.41 13.91 -6.66
N ASP A 543 -5.14 13.23 -7.78
CA ASP A 543 -5.32 13.80 -9.12
C ASP A 543 -6.81 14.04 -9.42
N GLU A 544 -7.69 13.12 -9.02
CA GLU A 544 -9.15 13.25 -9.19
C GLU A 544 -9.74 14.42 -8.37
N LEU A 545 -9.20 14.70 -7.17
CA LEU A 545 -9.69 15.76 -6.29
C LEU A 545 -9.37 17.18 -6.82
N GLY A 546 -8.41 17.34 -7.73
CA GLY A 546 -7.93 18.64 -8.19
C GLY A 546 -7.29 19.49 -7.08
N PRO A 547 -7.09 20.82 -7.25
CA PRO A 547 -6.44 21.71 -6.27
C PRO A 547 -7.10 21.80 -4.87
N VAL A 548 -6.42 22.42 -3.89
CA VAL A 548 -6.94 22.59 -2.51
C VAL A 548 -8.34 23.18 -2.41
N THR A 549 -8.67 24.10 -3.31
CA THR A 549 -9.97 24.78 -3.33
C THR A 549 -11.11 23.98 -3.97
N SER A 550 -10.86 22.82 -4.58
CA SER A 550 -11.86 22.10 -5.38
C SER A 550 -12.61 20.98 -4.66
N SER A 551 -12.16 20.54 -3.48
CA SER A 551 -12.84 19.46 -2.74
C SER A 551 -12.93 19.74 -1.24
N PRO A 552 -14.10 19.52 -0.61
CA PRO A 552 -14.25 19.69 0.84
C PRO A 552 -13.45 18.65 1.64
N ALA A 553 -13.01 17.55 1.01
CA ALA A 553 -12.20 16.52 1.65
C ALA A 553 -10.74 16.95 1.90
N ARG A 554 -10.29 18.04 1.28
CA ARG A 554 -8.94 18.55 1.45
C ARG A 554 -8.80 19.27 2.80
N LEU A 555 -7.75 18.92 3.53
CA LEU A 555 -7.49 19.47 4.86
C LEU A 555 -6.96 20.90 4.73
N ARG A 556 -7.63 21.82 5.44
CA ARG A 556 -7.41 23.26 5.32
C ARG A 556 -6.27 23.72 6.21
N SER A 557 -5.05 23.39 5.83
CA SER A 557 -3.88 23.77 6.61
C SER A 557 -3.68 25.29 6.70
N GLU A 558 -4.23 26.09 5.78
CA GLU A 558 -4.12 27.55 5.79
C GLU A 558 -4.82 28.23 6.98
N VAL A 559 -5.70 27.52 7.70
CA VAL A 559 -6.38 28.05 8.89
C VAL A 559 -5.68 27.71 10.22
N ILE A 560 -4.55 27.00 10.16
CA ILE A 560 -3.77 26.62 11.34
C ILE A 560 -2.69 27.67 11.58
N ASP A 561 -2.77 28.42 12.67
CA ASP A 561 -1.88 29.57 12.88
C ASP A 561 -0.48 29.20 13.39
N VAL A 562 -0.29 27.95 13.83
CA VAL A 562 0.97 27.46 14.41
C VAL A 562 1.88 26.88 13.33
N PRO A 563 3.21 26.87 13.52
CA PRO A 563 4.13 26.27 12.58
C PRO A 563 3.94 24.77 12.39
N LEU A 564 4.20 24.31 11.17
CA LEU A 564 4.21 22.90 10.79
C LEU A 564 5.63 22.43 10.43
N LEU A 565 6.05 21.32 11.02
CA LEU A 565 7.13 20.49 10.51
C LEU A 565 6.53 19.28 9.79
N CYS A 566 6.63 19.24 8.46
CA CYS A 566 6.32 18.06 7.68
C CYS A 566 7.59 17.23 7.43
N ILE A 567 7.50 15.92 7.63
CA ILE A 567 8.57 14.97 7.30
C ILE A 567 8.00 13.92 6.35
N SER A 568 8.67 13.68 5.22
CA SER A 568 8.25 12.69 4.22
C SER A 568 9.42 11.86 3.73
N GLY A 569 9.15 10.63 3.29
CA GLY A 569 10.10 9.79 2.57
C GLY A 569 9.92 9.93 1.06
N THR A 570 11.01 10.02 0.30
CA THR A 570 10.92 10.13 -1.17
C THR A 570 10.60 8.81 -1.86
N ASP A 571 10.65 7.69 -1.14
CA ASP A 571 10.30 6.33 -1.61
C ASP A 571 9.12 5.73 -0.82
N ASP A 572 8.15 6.58 -0.44
CA ASP A 572 6.92 6.16 0.24
C ASP A 572 6.03 5.33 -0.70
N HIS A 573 5.93 4.01 -0.45
CA HIS A 573 5.07 3.11 -1.22
C HIS A 573 3.62 3.03 -0.73
N LEU A 574 3.28 3.66 0.40
CA LEU A 574 1.92 3.67 0.93
C LEU A 574 1.08 4.79 0.32
N TRP A 575 1.56 6.03 0.41
CA TRP A 575 0.87 7.18 -0.18
C TRP A 575 1.86 8.29 -0.55
N PRO A 576 1.50 9.25 -1.42
CA PRO A 576 2.44 10.30 -1.85
C PRO A 576 2.61 11.39 -0.77
N SER A 577 3.22 11.05 0.36
CA SER A 577 3.37 11.93 1.52
C SER A 577 4.19 13.18 1.23
N GLU A 578 5.21 13.10 0.36
CA GLU A 578 5.99 14.27 -0.08
C GLU A 578 5.11 15.31 -0.79
N ARG A 579 4.32 14.87 -1.78
CA ARG A 579 3.37 15.73 -2.51
C ARG A 579 2.35 16.33 -1.55
N MET A 580 1.81 15.52 -0.65
CA MET A 580 0.81 15.98 0.32
C MET A 580 1.39 17.00 1.31
N ALA A 581 2.62 16.80 1.80
CA ALA A 581 3.33 17.78 2.61
C ALA A 581 3.53 19.11 1.85
N ASP A 582 3.90 19.07 0.58
CA ASP A 582 4.05 20.28 -0.25
C ASP A 582 2.73 21.01 -0.46
N GLU A 583 1.63 20.29 -0.71
CA GLU A 583 0.29 20.88 -0.82
C GLU A 583 -0.13 21.57 0.49
N LEU A 584 0.19 20.98 1.64
CA LEU A 584 -0.07 21.58 2.95
C LEU A 584 0.71 22.89 3.14
N LEU A 585 2.03 22.87 2.92
CA LEU A 585 2.83 24.07 3.14
C LEU A 585 2.60 25.17 2.09
N ALA A 586 2.29 24.81 0.85
CA ALA A 586 2.00 25.78 -0.22
C ALA A 586 0.72 26.58 0.03
N ALA A 587 -0.24 26.04 0.81
CA ALA A 587 -1.45 26.75 1.20
C ALA A 587 -1.20 27.80 2.30
N ARG A 588 0.01 27.82 2.89
CA ARG A 588 0.34 28.57 4.10
C ARG A 588 1.39 29.65 3.82
N ASN A 589 1.49 30.61 4.73
CA ASN A 589 2.54 31.64 4.72
C ASN A 589 3.08 31.85 6.14
N HIS A 590 3.59 30.79 6.75
CA HIS A 590 4.16 30.84 8.10
C HIS A 590 5.69 30.68 8.03
N PRO A 591 6.49 31.62 8.59
CA PRO A 591 7.93 31.67 8.37
C PRO A 591 8.73 30.53 9.02
N LEU A 592 8.11 29.81 9.97
CA LEU A 592 8.71 28.66 10.66
C LEU A 592 8.23 27.31 10.12
N ASP A 593 7.42 27.28 9.06
CA ASP A 593 7.04 26.02 8.42
C ASP A 593 8.25 25.37 7.75
N GLN A 594 8.36 24.05 7.87
CA GLN A 594 9.49 23.27 7.37
C GLN A 594 9.01 21.97 6.71
N HIS A 595 9.64 21.59 5.60
CA HIS A 595 9.49 20.27 4.99
C HIS A 595 10.85 19.57 4.91
N VAL A 596 11.03 18.53 5.71
CA VAL A 596 12.19 17.65 5.68
C VAL A 596 11.88 16.44 4.80
N ARG A 597 12.54 16.37 3.64
CA ARG A 597 12.46 15.23 2.72
C ARG A 597 13.58 14.25 3.01
N LEU A 598 13.23 13.00 3.27
CA LEU A 598 14.16 11.94 3.61
C LEU A 598 14.39 11.08 2.37
N GLU A 599 15.57 11.26 1.78
CA GLU A 599 15.95 10.64 0.53
C GLU A 599 16.01 9.10 0.64
N ASN A 600 15.27 8.40 -0.22
CA ASN A 600 15.13 6.94 -0.25
C ASN A 600 14.59 6.32 1.06
N ALA A 601 13.92 7.11 1.91
CA ALA A 601 13.15 6.61 3.04
C ALA A 601 11.71 6.29 2.62
N GLY A 602 11.10 5.33 3.30
CA GLY A 602 9.72 4.92 3.07
C GLY A 602 8.72 5.68 3.93
N HIS A 603 7.52 5.09 4.04
CA HIS A 603 6.40 5.64 4.79
C HIS A 603 6.61 5.64 6.31
N LEU A 604 7.20 4.57 6.86
CA LEU A 604 7.29 4.35 8.31
C LEU A 604 8.55 5.01 8.91
N ILE A 605 8.51 6.30 9.17
CA ILE A 605 9.65 7.03 9.74
C ILE A 605 9.55 7.05 11.27
N ARG A 606 10.51 6.40 11.94
CA ARG A 606 10.59 6.29 13.41
C ARG A 606 11.66 7.20 13.99
N LEU A 607 11.48 7.66 15.23
CA LEU A 607 12.55 8.34 15.98
C LEU A 607 13.47 7.31 16.63
N GLY A 608 14.77 7.42 16.42
CA GLY A 608 15.78 6.45 16.83
C GLY A 608 16.44 5.73 15.66
N MET A 609 17.27 4.73 15.95
CA MET A 609 17.98 3.92 14.96
C MET A 609 17.62 2.45 15.11
N PHE A 610 16.93 1.92 14.12
CA PHE A 610 16.43 0.56 14.04
C PHE A 610 16.74 -0.04 12.65
N PRO A 611 16.65 -1.38 12.48
CA PRO A 611 16.70 -2.01 11.17
C PRO A 611 15.79 -1.29 10.16
N GLY A 612 16.37 -0.94 9.02
CA GLY A 612 15.71 -0.26 7.90
C GLY A 612 15.25 -1.23 6.81
N THR A 613 15.39 -2.54 7.04
CA THR A 613 14.82 -3.58 6.19
C THR A 613 13.47 -4.04 6.76
N ALA A 614 12.72 -4.85 6.01
CA ALA A 614 11.38 -5.29 6.42
C ALA A 614 10.49 -4.10 6.84
N GLN A 615 10.12 -3.32 5.83
CA GLN A 615 9.28 -2.12 5.93
C GLN A 615 7.93 -2.43 5.30
N TRP A 616 7.18 -3.34 5.91
CA TRP A 616 5.80 -3.64 5.52
C TRP A 616 4.98 -4.05 6.73
N SER A 617 3.66 -4.08 6.57
CA SER A 617 2.74 -4.64 7.56
C SER A 617 1.52 -5.14 6.83
N THR A 618 0.99 -6.29 7.25
CA THR A 618 -0.28 -6.82 6.72
C THR A 618 -0.33 -6.86 5.19
N GLY A 619 0.78 -7.29 4.57
CA GLY A 619 0.92 -7.36 3.12
C GLY A 619 1.08 -6.01 2.39
N ILE A 620 1.22 -4.89 3.09
CA ILE A 620 1.37 -3.55 2.51
C ILE A 620 2.83 -3.08 2.58
N ASP A 621 3.40 -2.72 1.43
CA ASP A 621 4.77 -2.19 1.30
C ASP A 621 4.82 -0.71 1.72
N PHE A 622 5.71 -0.37 2.66
CA PHE A 622 5.96 1.01 3.09
C PHE A 622 7.09 1.67 2.31
N GLY A 623 7.90 0.91 1.57
CA GLY A 623 9.02 1.41 0.78
C GLY A 623 10.23 1.81 1.60
N GLY A 624 11.17 2.47 0.93
CA GLY A 624 12.46 2.84 1.49
C GLY A 624 13.55 1.78 1.27
N THR A 625 14.75 2.26 0.99
CA THR A 625 15.96 1.42 1.01
C THR A 625 16.49 1.33 2.45
N ALA A 626 17.23 0.27 2.80
CA ALA A 626 17.78 0.13 4.15
C ALA A 626 18.62 1.34 4.58
N ALA A 627 19.47 1.86 3.67
CA ALA A 627 20.31 3.02 3.91
C ALA A 627 19.48 4.32 4.03
N GLY A 628 18.57 4.57 3.08
CA GLY A 628 17.70 5.74 3.11
C GLY A 628 16.78 5.76 4.33
N GLN A 629 16.26 4.60 4.73
CA GLN A 629 15.47 4.43 5.94
C GLN A 629 16.30 4.69 7.20
N GLY A 630 17.50 4.11 7.32
CA GLY A 630 18.41 4.35 8.45
C GLY A 630 18.78 5.82 8.61
N GLN A 631 19.29 6.43 7.54
CA GLN A 631 19.66 7.85 7.50
C GLN A 631 18.45 8.75 7.74
N GLY A 632 17.31 8.39 7.15
CA GLY A 632 16.04 9.08 7.31
C GLY A 632 15.57 9.13 8.77
N GLN A 633 15.58 8.00 9.49
CA GLN A 633 15.19 7.97 10.91
C GLN A 633 16.10 8.85 11.77
N ARG A 634 17.43 8.87 11.51
CA ARG A 634 18.38 9.76 12.20
C ARG A 634 18.09 11.23 11.91
N ALA A 635 17.87 11.58 10.65
CA ALA A 635 17.57 12.93 10.22
C ALA A 635 16.21 13.40 10.78
N ALA A 636 15.19 12.54 10.80
CA ALA A 636 13.90 12.81 11.40
C ALA A 636 14.02 13.09 12.90
N THR A 637 14.77 12.26 13.64
CA THR A 637 15.05 12.48 15.06
C THR A 637 15.67 13.86 15.30
N THR A 638 16.67 14.22 14.50
CA THR A 638 17.34 15.53 14.59
C THR A 638 16.38 16.69 14.27
N ALA A 639 15.59 16.56 13.20
CA ALA A 639 14.64 17.58 12.77
C ALA A 639 13.52 17.82 13.79
N VAL A 640 12.95 16.74 14.34
CA VAL A 640 11.90 16.83 15.37
C VAL A 640 12.45 17.52 16.61
N LEU A 641 13.57 17.06 17.16
CA LEU A 641 14.15 17.69 18.35
C LEU A 641 14.52 19.16 18.11
N GLY A 642 15.09 19.49 16.95
CA GLY A 642 15.42 20.85 16.57
C GLY A 642 14.18 21.76 16.47
N PHE A 643 13.12 21.27 15.84
CA PHE A 643 11.85 22.00 15.73
C PHE A 643 11.20 22.21 17.10
N LEU A 644 11.11 21.16 17.93
CA LEU A 644 10.53 21.24 19.27
C LEU A 644 11.31 22.21 20.18
N SER A 645 12.64 22.27 20.07
CA SER A 645 13.43 23.26 20.81
C SER A 645 13.27 24.69 20.27
N GLY A 646 13.06 24.84 18.96
CA GLY A 646 12.98 26.14 18.29
C GLY A 646 11.62 26.81 18.34
N VAL A 647 10.52 26.05 18.46
CA VAL A 647 9.15 26.58 18.36
C VAL A 647 8.69 27.40 19.57
N PHE A 648 9.42 27.29 20.69
CA PHE A 648 9.11 28.01 21.93
C PHE A 648 9.94 29.29 22.13
N VAL A 649 10.77 29.65 21.14
CA VAL A 649 11.64 30.85 21.12
C VAL A 649 10.98 31.94 20.30
#